data_AF-A0A7C1BV55-F1
#
_entry.id   AF-A0A7C1BV55-F1
#
_cell.length_a   1.000
_cell.length_b   1.000
_cell.length_c   1.000
_cell.angle_alpha   90.00
_cell.angle_beta   90.00
_cell.angle_gamma   90.00
#
_symmetry.space_group_name_H-M   'P 1'
#
loop_
_entity.id
_entity.type
_entity.pdbx_description
1 polymer ?
#
loop_
_entity_poly.entity_id
_entity_poly.type
_entity_poly.pdbx_seq_one_letter_code
_entity_poly.pdbx_strand_id
1 'polypeptide(L)'
;MKGSKVRRKHLEKENFREFRDKVMDLNLPRSWGNSKVDLPRIENEINERMANVIAPREFPDLGFWYYNKHDRDHIKRVINYLWEILKKKKIKLRDHEYYLLYIAAYGHDLGMTIWDDSLKEAYERALGKRINTSLMRKAHGVAGSSIMEKVLEPYIENPEVRGAIKEIVSYHCGEIPDIAKVPKQRTIGEKKIRVGLLIALLRIADTMDADEQRLPCEEIIATSLALSSTCEPFQGQFEHYMRRKIVESCHYEEGIVLTVRWGFRNFEVKSPAGKEGKSVCVTGKNAFLGVLEEFGKELGLPKNLDELKEQFSDLSWDKLEGVWEKQTSNRLLERYKLKIPWIVKFSGHPDEAIPDEWKPKAIVKRARYDEEPHPIEILLAKRGIIKPPIESLMLIKEALAAQDIEPDPFRPGRLFWPDIKMLLKRDEIDKIRKCFTKHNVVLMEGYPASGKSCIACRLGYELVKEGKWVYYGNLTTRVGLRCQPNELPDRFLEEVKEVKGEVFIIIEDIHHLAREFDRLNPIAKQKNIKLLLTSRPLKEYDIEEYFGHHEGRSLYFQWIVPENKIELKTDKDVVEKILRGAGSSFSNLDPILETIGKDQPNLLLLSFLVQASKKEGKQIDEIKEEEIRKLVINYLDELKESTCKTSQDQEAFKKLIGTLSVLSEFEVPVERKFIDGEAVGNLLERLEKKKEILSLTGRIFDQEYYLIPHSRLASLYRNVCLDEKQRREVLKDYILQGDFFGTLISRLAFEAESLLNSLIKESKEELIKRDLSQASIKEMGSFFWGIALADQELARGIARVHSNTLKQKEFSQASIEEIKVFLRGIALADKKLAKEIVAVHSDTLRQRLFRASIKEIRSFLFIITFVDKELARDIASEHSDILRQKDFSQASIEEIRNFLQVIAWADKRLAREIASEHINTLRQKLSQANIKEIRDLLWAIDFADKELARHIASEHSDILKQRDFSQANIEEIGDFLWSIAWADKKLAKEIISVHKKILKKKLCEERDYIARDVFIEVINTYIDPRWPRG
;
A
#
# COMPACT_ATOMS: atom_id res chain seq x y z
N MET A 1 -26.39 -47.11 -25.97
CA MET A 1 -25.73 -45.84 -26.33
C MET A 1 -24.19 -45.88 -26.45
N LYS A 2 -23.45 -46.92 -26.02
CA LYS A 2 -21.97 -46.98 -26.20
C LYS A 2 -21.51 -47.02 -27.67
N GLY A 3 -22.34 -47.51 -28.60
CA GLY A 3 -22.01 -47.62 -30.04
C GLY A 3 -22.05 -46.31 -30.83
N SER A 4 -22.79 -45.28 -30.41
CA SER A 4 -22.89 -44.01 -31.16
C SER A 4 -21.73 -43.06 -30.87
N LYS A 5 -21.25 -42.98 -29.61
CA LYS A 5 -20.06 -42.17 -29.25
C LYS A 5 -18.78 -42.67 -29.93
N VAL A 6 -18.62 -43.98 -30.13
CA VAL A 6 -17.45 -44.57 -30.82
C VAL A 6 -17.52 -44.32 -32.34
N ARG A 7 -18.70 -44.49 -32.96
CA ARG A 7 -18.90 -44.14 -34.39
C ARG A 7 -18.67 -42.65 -34.66
N ARG A 8 -19.12 -41.75 -33.78
CA ARG A 8 -18.96 -40.30 -33.93
C ARG A 8 -17.49 -39.87 -33.84
N LYS A 9 -16.72 -40.38 -32.86
CA LYS A 9 -15.27 -40.15 -32.77
C LYS A 9 -14.49 -40.67 -33.99
N HIS A 10 -14.98 -41.74 -34.63
CA HIS A 10 -14.35 -42.28 -35.83
C HIS A 10 -14.63 -41.41 -37.06
N LEU A 11 -15.87 -40.96 -37.24
CA LEU A 11 -16.30 -40.05 -38.31
C LEU A 11 -15.63 -38.66 -38.20
N GLU A 12 -15.43 -38.17 -36.97
CA GLU A 12 -14.71 -36.93 -36.67
C GLU A 12 -13.22 -37.03 -37.05
N LYS A 13 -12.57 -38.18 -36.87
CA LYS A 13 -11.18 -38.34 -37.32
C LYS A 13 -11.06 -38.43 -38.84
N GLU A 14 -12.09 -38.95 -39.49
CA GLU A 14 -12.14 -39.12 -40.95
C GLU A 14 -12.38 -37.78 -41.65
N ASN A 15 -13.37 -36.98 -41.22
CA ASN A 15 -13.68 -35.68 -41.82
C ASN A 15 -12.50 -34.69 -41.75
N PHE A 16 -11.81 -34.60 -40.60
CA PHE A 16 -10.65 -33.72 -40.43
C PHE A 16 -9.53 -34.11 -41.40
N ARG A 17 -9.23 -35.41 -41.46
CA ARG A 17 -8.21 -35.96 -42.35
C ARG A 17 -8.56 -35.70 -43.81
N GLU A 18 -9.79 -35.96 -44.23
CA GLU A 18 -10.21 -35.72 -45.62
C GLU A 18 -10.13 -34.25 -46.03
N PHE A 19 -10.54 -33.30 -45.18
CA PHE A 19 -10.41 -31.88 -45.50
C PHE A 19 -8.93 -31.49 -45.59
N ARG A 20 -8.10 -31.94 -44.64
CA ARG A 20 -6.66 -31.72 -44.65
C ARG A 20 -6.00 -32.28 -45.92
N ASP A 21 -6.31 -33.53 -46.28
CA ASP A 21 -5.76 -34.20 -47.47
C ASP A 21 -6.20 -33.47 -48.75
N LYS A 22 -7.48 -33.04 -48.82
CA LYS A 22 -7.98 -32.22 -49.93
C LYS A 22 -7.19 -30.93 -50.11
N VAL A 23 -6.76 -30.29 -49.01
CA VAL A 23 -5.97 -29.05 -49.04
C VAL A 23 -4.51 -29.30 -49.40
N MET A 24 -3.92 -30.40 -48.89
CA MET A 24 -2.55 -30.81 -49.23
C MET A 24 -2.37 -31.10 -50.72
N ASP A 25 -3.39 -31.66 -51.38
CA ASP A 25 -3.30 -32.02 -52.80
C ASP A 25 -3.63 -30.87 -53.77
N LEU A 26 -3.86 -29.64 -53.27
CA LEU A 26 -4.13 -28.49 -54.13
C LEU A 26 -2.86 -27.98 -54.82
N ASN A 27 -2.97 -27.69 -56.12
CA ASN A 27 -1.92 -27.00 -56.88
C ASN A 27 -2.15 -25.48 -56.85
N LEU A 28 -1.42 -24.78 -55.97
CA LEU A 28 -1.55 -23.34 -55.74
C LEU A 28 -0.40 -22.56 -56.40
N PRO A 29 -0.58 -21.25 -56.69
CA PRO A 29 0.52 -20.41 -57.14
C PRO A 29 1.67 -20.44 -56.12
N ARG A 30 2.93 -20.45 -56.59
CA ARG A 30 4.12 -20.52 -55.72
C ARG A 30 4.13 -19.46 -54.62
N SER A 31 3.65 -18.25 -54.91
CA SER A 31 3.58 -17.14 -53.95
C SER A 31 2.54 -17.34 -52.83
N TRP A 32 1.69 -18.36 -52.92
CA TRP A 32 0.74 -18.75 -51.87
C TRP A 32 1.31 -19.82 -50.92
N GLY A 33 2.54 -20.29 -51.17
CA GLY A 33 3.17 -21.41 -50.46
C GLY A 33 2.93 -22.76 -51.13
N ASN A 34 3.72 -23.76 -50.75
CA ASN A 34 3.57 -25.15 -51.16
C ASN A 34 2.73 -25.91 -50.12
N SER A 35 1.47 -26.18 -50.44
CA SER A 35 0.52 -26.87 -49.55
C SER A 35 1.03 -28.19 -48.96
N LYS A 36 1.84 -28.98 -49.69
CA LYS A 36 2.37 -30.26 -49.20
C LYS A 36 3.51 -30.09 -48.19
N VAL A 37 4.31 -29.03 -48.33
CA VAL A 37 5.51 -28.80 -47.51
C VAL A 37 5.23 -27.85 -46.36
N ASP A 38 4.50 -26.77 -46.64
CA ASP A 38 4.33 -25.65 -45.72
C ASP A 38 3.14 -25.84 -44.78
N LEU A 39 2.07 -26.51 -45.22
CA LEU A 39 0.89 -26.73 -44.36
C LEU A 39 1.23 -27.50 -43.07
N PRO A 40 1.99 -28.62 -43.09
CA PRO A 40 2.41 -29.29 -41.85
C PRO A 40 3.26 -28.42 -40.94
N ARG A 41 4.06 -27.49 -41.50
CA ARG A 41 4.91 -26.56 -40.73
C ARG A 41 4.07 -25.49 -40.06
N ILE A 42 3.12 -24.91 -40.79
CA ILE A 42 2.14 -23.96 -40.26
C ILE A 42 1.33 -24.64 -39.14
N GLU A 43 0.82 -25.85 -39.37
CA GLU A 43 0.07 -26.62 -38.36
C GLU A 43 0.92 -26.85 -37.10
N ASN A 44 2.20 -27.19 -37.25
CA ASN A 44 3.11 -27.39 -36.11
C ASN A 44 3.34 -26.10 -35.32
N GLU A 45 3.58 -24.97 -35.98
CA GLU A 45 3.76 -23.70 -35.30
C GLU A 45 2.49 -23.26 -34.55
N ILE A 46 1.33 -23.44 -35.18
CA ILE A 46 0.04 -23.21 -34.51
C ILE A 46 -0.12 -24.14 -33.32
N ASN A 47 0.18 -25.43 -33.49
CA ASN A 47 0.09 -26.42 -32.41
C ASN A 47 0.98 -26.03 -31.23
N GLU A 48 2.24 -25.65 -31.46
CA GLU A 48 3.18 -25.21 -30.42
C GLU A 48 2.63 -24.02 -29.64
N ARG A 49 2.12 -23.00 -30.34
CA ARG A 49 1.49 -21.84 -29.70
C ARG A 49 0.24 -22.23 -28.89
N MET A 50 -0.59 -23.12 -29.44
CA MET A 50 -1.79 -23.64 -28.79
C MET A 50 -1.50 -24.61 -27.64
N ALA A 51 -0.28 -25.15 -27.50
CA ALA A 51 0.09 -26.03 -26.39
C ALA A 51 -0.09 -25.32 -25.03
N ASN A 52 0.15 -24.01 -25.03
CA ASN A 52 0.04 -23.15 -23.85
C ASN A 52 -1.41 -22.81 -23.46
N VAL A 53 -2.39 -23.14 -24.30
CA VAL A 53 -3.83 -22.90 -24.10
C VAL A 53 -4.48 -24.05 -23.31
N ILE A 54 -3.76 -25.15 -23.04
CA ILE A 54 -4.32 -26.43 -22.57
C ILE A 54 -4.52 -26.52 -21.03
N ALA A 55 -4.17 -25.51 -20.24
CA ALA A 55 -4.43 -25.54 -18.81
C ALA A 55 -4.66 -24.14 -18.23
N PRO A 56 -5.55 -24.01 -17.22
CA PRO A 56 -5.78 -22.75 -16.54
C PRO A 56 -4.47 -22.25 -15.94
N ARG A 57 -4.09 -21.03 -16.33
CA ARG A 57 -3.01 -20.30 -15.66
C ARG A 57 -3.64 -19.39 -14.62
N GLU A 58 -3.04 -19.35 -13.44
CA GLU A 58 -3.28 -18.27 -12.49
C GLU A 58 -2.79 -16.97 -13.13
N PHE A 59 -3.68 -16.24 -13.79
CA PHE A 59 -3.36 -14.88 -14.20
C PHE A 59 -3.46 -13.96 -12.98
N PRO A 60 -2.42 -13.17 -12.67
CA PRO A 60 -2.35 -12.38 -11.44
C PRO A 60 -3.42 -11.27 -11.34
N ASP A 61 -4.05 -10.88 -12.45
CA ASP A 61 -4.88 -9.67 -12.46
C ASP A 61 -6.39 -9.88 -12.33
N LEU A 62 -6.88 -11.12 -12.47
CA LEU A 62 -8.23 -11.63 -12.17
C LEU A 62 -8.28 -13.08 -12.67
N GLY A 63 -8.36 -14.07 -11.77
CA GLY A 63 -8.40 -15.51 -12.06
C GLY A 63 -9.64 -15.97 -12.83
N PHE A 64 -9.78 -15.52 -14.07
CA PHE A 64 -10.78 -15.95 -15.03
C PHE A 64 -10.30 -17.22 -15.71
N TRP A 65 -10.77 -18.36 -15.20
CA TRP A 65 -10.65 -19.64 -15.91
C TRP A 65 -11.42 -19.48 -17.24
N TYR A 66 -10.99 -20.11 -18.34
CA TYR A 66 -11.73 -19.97 -19.59
C TYR A 66 -13.16 -20.50 -19.45
N TYR A 67 -14.12 -19.80 -20.07
CA TYR A 67 -15.54 -20.18 -20.10
C TYR A 67 -15.78 -21.52 -20.81
N ASN A 68 -14.87 -21.94 -21.68
CA ASN A 68 -14.84 -23.22 -22.40
C ASN A 68 -13.39 -23.53 -22.83
N LYS A 69 -13.12 -24.76 -23.26
CA LYS A 69 -11.85 -25.15 -23.91
C LYS A 69 -11.75 -24.56 -25.33
N HIS A 70 -10.57 -24.03 -25.62
CA HIS A 70 -10.14 -23.51 -26.93
C HIS A 70 -8.88 -24.26 -27.41
N ASP A 71 -8.80 -25.55 -27.12
CA ASP A 71 -7.62 -26.38 -27.37
C ASP A 71 -7.55 -26.92 -28.80
N ARG A 72 -6.51 -27.70 -29.10
CA ARG A 72 -6.31 -28.33 -30.41
C ARG A 72 -7.46 -29.27 -30.80
N ASP A 73 -8.12 -29.88 -29.82
CA ASP A 73 -9.23 -30.80 -30.10
C ASP A 73 -10.47 -30.02 -30.52
N HIS A 74 -10.72 -28.86 -29.91
CA HIS A 74 -11.72 -27.92 -30.38
C HIS A 74 -11.50 -27.50 -31.85
N ILE A 75 -10.30 -27.05 -32.21
CA ILE A 75 -9.96 -26.65 -33.59
C ILE A 75 -10.29 -27.77 -34.59
N LYS A 76 -9.91 -29.02 -34.26
CA LYS A 76 -10.20 -30.18 -35.12
C LYS A 76 -11.70 -30.43 -35.27
N ARG A 77 -12.49 -30.28 -34.20
CA ARG A 77 -13.95 -30.42 -34.26
C ARG A 77 -14.60 -29.33 -35.12
N VAL A 78 -14.12 -28.08 -35.06
CA VAL A 78 -14.59 -27.02 -35.97
C VAL A 78 -14.32 -27.37 -37.42
N ILE A 79 -13.12 -27.85 -37.74
CA ILE A 79 -12.77 -28.29 -39.09
C ILE A 79 -13.65 -29.46 -39.54
N ASN A 80 -14.03 -30.36 -38.62
CA ASN A 80 -14.99 -31.43 -38.91
C ASN A 80 -16.36 -30.89 -39.29
N TYR A 81 -16.91 -29.95 -38.50
CA TYR A 81 -18.20 -29.35 -38.80
C TYR A 81 -18.16 -28.54 -40.10
N LEU A 82 -17.06 -27.84 -40.38
CA LEU A 82 -16.84 -27.18 -41.68
C LEU A 82 -16.95 -28.18 -42.83
N TRP A 83 -16.22 -29.28 -42.76
CA TRP A 83 -16.23 -30.30 -43.80
C TRP A 83 -17.61 -30.95 -43.96
N GLU A 84 -18.29 -31.22 -42.85
CA GLU A 84 -19.64 -31.75 -42.82
C GLU A 84 -20.63 -30.83 -43.55
N ILE A 85 -20.60 -29.53 -43.26
CA ILE A 85 -21.44 -28.51 -43.92
C ILE A 85 -21.16 -28.50 -45.43
N LEU A 86 -19.88 -28.45 -45.83
CA LEU A 86 -19.48 -28.38 -47.23
C LEU A 86 -19.97 -29.59 -48.02
N LYS A 87 -19.80 -30.80 -47.48
CA LYS A 87 -20.26 -32.05 -48.10
C LYS A 87 -21.78 -32.14 -48.21
N LYS A 88 -22.49 -31.97 -47.09
CA LYS A 88 -23.94 -32.21 -47.02
C LYS A 88 -24.77 -31.12 -47.70
N LYS A 89 -24.38 -29.85 -47.54
CA LYS A 89 -25.03 -28.72 -48.24
C LYS A 89 -24.57 -28.57 -49.69
N LYS A 90 -23.56 -29.33 -50.11
CA LYS A 90 -22.95 -29.29 -51.44
C LYS A 90 -22.45 -27.88 -51.81
N ILE A 91 -21.92 -27.15 -50.83
CA ILE A 91 -21.33 -25.82 -51.07
C ILE A 91 -19.98 -26.01 -51.76
N LYS A 92 -19.92 -25.69 -53.05
CA LYS A 92 -18.67 -25.80 -53.83
C LYS A 92 -17.78 -24.59 -53.57
N LEU A 93 -16.68 -24.81 -52.85
CA LEU A 93 -15.56 -23.88 -52.77
C LEU A 93 -14.60 -24.09 -53.95
N ARG A 94 -13.89 -23.03 -54.32
CA ARG A 94 -12.75 -23.11 -55.24
C ARG A 94 -11.53 -23.63 -54.49
N ASP A 95 -10.56 -24.20 -55.19
CA ASP A 95 -9.36 -24.78 -54.57
C ASP A 95 -8.67 -23.80 -53.60
N HIS A 96 -8.41 -22.58 -54.05
CA HIS A 96 -7.82 -21.55 -53.20
C HIS A 96 -8.71 -21.11 -52.02
N GLU A 97 -10.03 -21.27 -52.11
CA GLU A 97 -10.94 -21.00 -50.99
C GLU A 97 -10.91 -22.12 -49.94
N TYR A 98 -10.72 -23.39 -50.35
CA TYR A 98 -10.48 -24.50 -49.42
C TYR A 98 -9.20 -24.27 -48.61
N TYR A 99 -8.12 -23.84 -49.29
CA TYR A 99 -6.84 -23.53 -48.64
C TYR A 99 -6.97 -22.42 -47.59
N LEU A 100 -7.56 -21.28 -47.98
CA LEU A 100 -7.75 -20.12 -47.08
C LEU A 100 -8.62 -20.47 -45.87
N LEU A 101 -9.74 -21.18 -46.10
CA LEU A 101 -10.66 -21.56 -45.03
C LEU A 101 -10.02 -22.54 -44.04
N TYR A 102 -9.25 -23.52 -44.53
CA TYR A 102 -8.59 -24.50 -43.67
C TYR A 102 -7.56 -23.83 -42.76
N ILE A 103 -6.68 -22.98 -43.30
CA ILE A 103 -5.67 -22.29 -42.49
C ILE A 103 -6.33 -21.34 -41.50
N ALA A 104 -7.33 -20.57 -41.94
CA ALA A 104 -8.08 -19.69 -41.05
C ALA A 104 -8.76 -20.47 -39.92
N ALA A 105 -9.39 -21.61 -40.22
CA ALA A 105 -10.00 -22.48 -39.22
C ALA A 105 -8.97 -23.10 -38.28
N TYR A 106 -7.78 -23.47 -38.77
CA TYR A 106 -6.76 -24.12 -37.95
C TYR A 106 -6.17 -23.18 -36.88
N GLY A 107 -6.13 -21.87 -37.13
CA GLY A 107 -5.63 -20.90 -36.14
C GLY A 107 -6.62 -19.81 -35.74
N HIS A 108 -7.93 -20.05 -35.88
CA HIS A 108 -8.95 -19.05 -35.51
C HIS A 108 -8.85 -18.63 -34.03
N ASP A 109 -8.53 -19.57 -33.17
CA ASP A 109 -8.40 -19.39 -31.72
C ASP A 109 -6.99 -18.99 -31.24
N LEU A 110 -6.05 -18.68 -32.14
CA LEU A 110 -4.70 -18.23 -31.75
C LEU A 110 -4.71 -17.00 -30.84
N GLY A 111 -5.74 -16.15 -30.93
CA GLY A 111 -5.89 -15.01 -30.02
C GLY A 111 -6.12 -15.40 -28.55
N MET A 112 -6.37 -16.68 -28.26
CA MET A 112 -6.51 -17.22 -26.91
C MET A 112 -5.16 -17.67 -26.32
N THR A 113 -4.04 -17.56 -27.08
CA THR A 113 -2.69 -17.77 -26.56
C THR A 113 -2.21 -16.56 -25.75
N ILE A 114 -1.03 -16.68 -25.12
CA ILE A 114 -0.40 -15.55 -24.42
C ILE A 114 -0.02 -14.47 -25.44
N TRP A 115 -0.36 -13.22 -25.12
CA TRP A 115 0.04 -12.07 -25.93
C TRP A 115 1.39 -11.57 -25.42
N ASP A 116 2.30 -11.28 -26.35
CA ASP A 116 3.52 -10.56 -26.00
C ASP A 116 3.17 -9.14 -25.50
N ASP A 117 4.07 -8.52 -24.72
CA ASP A 117 3.82 -7.22 -24.11
C ASP A 117 3.54 -6.13 -25.16
N SER A 118 4.20 -6.23 -26.32
CA SER A 118 3.98 -5.32 -27.45
C SER A 118 2.54 -5.38 -27.97
N LEU A 119 1.99 -6.58 -28.15
CA LEU A 119 0.61 -6.79 -28.57
C LEU A 119 -0.37 -6.30 -27.50
N LYS A 120 -0.08 -6.56 -26.22
CA LYS A 120 -0.89 -6.09 -25.09
C LYS A 120 -0.95 -4.56 -25.06
N GLU A 121 0.19 -3.87 -25.11
CA GLU A 121 0.29 -2.42 -25.10
C GLU A 121 -0.39 -1.75 -26.30
N ALA A 122 -0.29 -2.37 -27.48
CA ALA A 122 -0.95 -1.84 -28.68
C ALA A 122 -2.48 -1.83 -28.52
N TYR A 123 -3.05 -2.89 -27.95
CA TYR A 123 -4.48 -2.97 -27.70
C TYR A 123 -4.94 -2.12 -26.52
N GLU A 124 -4.14 -1.99 -25.46
CA GLU A 124 -4.45 -1.09 -24.34
C GLU A 124 -4.51 0.37 -24.79
N ARG A 125 -3.58 0.78 -25.67
CA ARG A 125 -3.62 2.09 -26.32
C ARG A 125 -4.85 2.27 -27.21
N ALA A 126 -5.18 1.27 -28.03
CA ALA A 126 -6.32 1.36 -28.93
C ALA A 126 -7.68 1.40 -28.20
N LEU A 127 -7.80 0.70 -27.07
CA LEU A 127 -9.05 0.60 -26.29
C LEU A 127 -9.15 1.66 -25.19
N GLY A 128 -8.06 2.39 -24.89
CA GLY A 128 -8.00 3.39 -23.83
C GLY A 128 -8.23 2.83 -22.42
N LYS A 129 -8.09 1.51 -22.24
CA LYS A 129 -8.33 0.78 -20.98
C LYS A 129 -7.37 -0.41 -20.88
N ARG A 130 -6.95 -0.76 -19.67
CA ARG A 130 -6.15 -1.97 -19.41
C ARG A 130 -6.91 -3.21 -19.86
N ILE A 131 -6.19 -4.13 -20.51
CA ILE A 131 -6.77 -5.37 -21.00
C ILE A 131 -7.02 -6.29 -19.81
N ASN A 132 -8.27 -6.70 -19.64
CA ASN A 132 -8.67 -7.76 -18.72
C ASN A 132 -9.13 -8.98 -19.51
N THR A 133 -9.34 -10.12 -18.84
CA THR A 133 -9.70 -11.37 -19.51
C THR A 133 -11.01 -11.30 -20.31
N SER A 134 -11.98 -10.48 -19.88
CA SER A 134 -13.21 -10.25 -20.64
C SER A 134 -12.94 -9.49 -21.94
N LEU A 135 -12.04 -8.51 -21.93
CA LEU A 135 -11.64 -7.76 -23.13
C LEU A 135 -10.78 -8.63 -24.04
N MET A 136 -9.87 -9.46 -23.51
CA MET A 136 -9.12 -10.44 -24.30
C MET A 136 -10.07 -11.38 -25.05
N ARG A 137 -11.07 -11.95 -24.36
CA ARG A 137 -12.09 -12.80 -24.99
C ARG A 137 -12.90 -12.05 -26.05
N LYS A 138 -13.18 -10.76 -25.89
CA LYS A 138 -13.91 -10.00 -26.94
C LYS A 138 -13.02 -9.66 -28.14
N ALA A 139 -11.70 -9.55 -27.94
CA ALA A 139 -10.74 -9.14 -28.95
C ALA A 139 -9.95 -10.30 -29.58
N HIS A 140 -10.13 -11.54 -29.13
CA HIS A 140 -9.29 -12.68 -29.55
C HIS A 140 -9.33 -12.94 -31.07
N GLY A 141 -10.43 -12.70 -31.77
CA GLY A 141 -10.44 -12.80 -33.24
C GLY A 141 -9.43 -11.83 -33.88
N VAL A 142 -9.46 -10.57 -33.47
CA VAL A 142 -8.57 -9.53 -34.01
C VAL A 142 -7.12 -9.80 -33.59
N ALA A 143 -6.88 -10.18 -32.33
CA ALA A 143 -5.54 -10.51 -31.82
C ALA A 143 -4.98 -11.77 -32.50
N GLY A 144 -5.82 -12.78 -32.69
CA GLY A 144 -5.50 -14.00 -33.43
C GLY A 144 -5.07 -13.70 -34.86
N SER A 145 -5.68 -12.71 -35.51
CA SER A 145 -5.25 -12.26 -36.85
C SER A 145 -3.82 -11.68 -36.84
N SER A 146 -3.44 -10.93 -35.81
CA SER A 146 -2.07 -10.38 -35.69
C SER A 146 -1.03 -11.47 -35.45
N ILE A 147 -1.36 -12.45 -34.60
CA ILE A 147 -0.49 -13.61 -34.34
C ILE A 147 -0.36 -14.47 -35.61
N MET A 148 -1.48 -14.68 -36.31
CA MET A 148 -1.52 -15.44 -37.55
C MET A 148 -0.65 -14.81 -38.66
N GLU A 149 -0.55 -13.47 -38.77
CA GLU A 149 0.39 -12.85 -39.73
C GLU A 149 1.82 -13.36 -39.52
N LYS A 150 2.29 -13.33 -38.27
CA LYS A 150 3.66 -13.72 -37.92
C LYS A 150 3.91 -15.21 -38.23
N VAL A 151 2.91 -16.06 -37.99
CA VAL A 151 2.98 -17.50 -38.29
C VAL A 151 3.05 -17.74 -39.80
N LEU A 152 2.33 -16.97 -40.61
CA LEU A 152 2.22 -17.21 -42.05
C LEU A 152 3.33 -16.56 -42.88
N GLU A 153 3.94 -15.50 -42.38
CA GLU A 153 4.98 -14.72 -43.08
C GLU A 153 6.13 -15.57 -43.66
N PRO A 154 6.68 -16.57 -42.94
CA PRO A 154 7.77 -17.41 -43.46
C PRO A 154 7.34 -18.38 -44.57
N TYR A 155 6.05 -18.65 -44.72
CA TYR A 155 5.53 -19.74 -45.56
C TYR A 155 4.68 -19.26 -46.74
N ILE A 156 4.06 -18.09 -46.64
CA ILE A 156 3.19 -17.51 -47.67
C ILE A 156 3.78 -16.17 -48.07
N GLU A 157 4.46 -16.11 -49.22
CA GLU A 157 5.13 -14.88 -49.69
C GLU A 157 4.14 -13.75 -50.02
N ASN A 158 2.95 -14.09 -50.53
CA ASN A 158 1.97 -13.10 -50.98
C ASN A 158 1.24 -12.44 -49.79
N PRO A 159 1.44 -11.13 -49.54
CA PRO A 159 0.83 -10.43 -48.41
C PRO A 159 -0.70 -10.29 -48.53
N GLU A 160 -1.27 -10.31 -49.74
CA GLU A 160 -2.72 -10.26 -49.90
C GLU A 160 -3.37 -11.57 -49.43
N VAL A 161 -2.70 -12.71 -49.64
CA VAL A 161 -3.16 -14.04 -49.20
C VAL A 161 -3.16 -14.09 -47.67
N ARG A 162 -2.05 -13.66 -47.05
CA ARG A 162 -1.96 -13.51 -45.58
C ARG A 162 -3.04 -12.57 -45.05
N GLY A 163 -3.25 -11.44 -45.73
CA GLY A 163 -4.30 -10.48 -45.41
C GLY A 163 -5.72 -11.06 -45.47
N ALA A 164 -6.02 -11.91 -46.45
CA ALA A 164 -7.33 -12.57 -46.54
C ALA A 164 -7.55 -13.60 -45.42
N ILE A 165 -6.54 -14.38 -45.06
CA ILE A 165 -6.62 -15.33 -43.93
C ILE A 165 -6.88 -14.57 -42.63
N LYS A 166 -6.16 -13.47 -42.40
CA LYS A 166 -6.35 -12.60 -41.23
C LYS A 166 -7.73 -12.00 -41.14
N GLU A 167 -8.27 -11.56 -42.26
CA GLU A 167 -9.63 -11.02 -42.31
C GLU A 167 -10.65 -12.08 -41.91
N ILE A 168 -10.50 -13.32 -42.39
CA ILE A 168 -11.36 -14.45 -42.00
C ILE A 168 -11.25 -14.74 -40.50
N VAL A 169 -10.02 -14.78 -39.96
CA VAL A 169 -9.76 -15.00 -38.53
C VAL A 169 -10.31 -13.84 -37.68
N SER A 170 -10.11 -12.58 -38.09
CA SER A 170 -10.56 -11.42 -37.33
C SER A 170 -12.08 -11.40 -37.14
N TYR A 171 -12.81 -11.77 -38.18
CA TYR A 171 -14.27 -11.79 -38.18
C TYR A 171 -14.89 -13.16 -37.79
N HIS A 172 -14.12 -14.12 -37.28
CA HIS A 172 -14.68 -15.42 -36.87
C HIS A 172 -15.50 -15.35 -35.58
N CYS A 173 -15.31 -14.32 -34.74
CA CYS A 173 -16.05 -14.13 -33.50
C CYS A 173 -16.47 -12.66 -33.33
N GLY A 174 -17.09 -12.30 -32.21
CA GLY A 174 -17.48 -10.91 -31.93
C GLY A 174 -18.68 -10.39 -32.75
N GLU A 175 -18.92 -9.09 -32.67
CA GLU A 175 -19.88 -8.37 -33.52
C GLU A 175 -19.16 -7.75 -34.71
N ILE A 176 -19.79 -7.76 -35.88
CA ILE A 176 -19.30 -7.07 -37.07
C ILE A 176 -20.06 -5.74 -37.16
N PRO A 177 -19.42 -4.59 -36.84
CA PRO A 177 -20.13 -3.30 -36.68
C PRO A 177 -20.89 -2.88 -37.93
N ASP A 178 -20.38 -3.23 -39.11
CA ASP A 178 -21.00 -2.96 -40.39
C ASP A 178 -20.80 -4.15 -41.33
N ILE A 179 -21.77 -5.07 -41.32
CA ILE A 179 -21.74 -6.27 -42.16
C ILE A 179 -21.69 -5.90 -43.65
N ALA A 180 -22.25 -4.76 -44.06
CA ALA A 180 -22.25 -4.30 -45.45
C ALA A 180 -20.85 -3.97 -45.95
N LYS A 181 -19.95 -3.53 -45.06
CA LYS A 181 -18.54 -3.27 -45.37
C LYS A 181 -17.68 -4.53 -45.55
N VAL A 182 -18.13 -5.70 -45.10
CA VAL A 182 -17.41 -6.96 -45.35
C VAL A 182 -17.45 -7.27 -46.87
N PRO A 183 -16.29 -7.35 -47.55
CA PRO A 183 -16.26 -7.56 -48.99
C PRO A 183 -16.97 -8.86 -49.39
N LYS A 184 -17.96 -8.76 -50.27
CA LYS A 184 -18.59 -9.94 -50.89
C LYS A 184 -17.57 -10.76 -51.68
N GLN A 185 -16.58 -10.11 -52.28
CA GLN A 185 -15.53 -10.79 -53.00
C GLN A 185 -14.25 -9.94 -52.99
N ARG A 186 -13.11 -10.60 -52.87
CA ARG A 186 -11.78 -10.02 -53.03
C ARG A 186 -11.08 -10.68 -54.21
N THR A 187 -10.28 -9.93 -54.93
CA THR A 187 -9.43 -10.48 -56.01
C THR A 187 -7.99 -10.44 -55.53
N ILE A 188 -7.30 -11.58 -55.60
CA ILE A 188 -5.88 -11.73 -55.28
C ILE A 188 -5.21 -12.33 -56.51
N GLY A 189 -4.37 -11.55 -57.18
CA GLY A 189 -3.94 -11.86 -58.56
C GLY A 189 -5.15 -12.06 -59.47
N GLU A 190 -5.27 -13.22 -60.13
CA GLU A 190 -6.42 -13.57 -60.97
C GLU A 190 -7.51 -14.36 -60.21
N LYS A 191 -7.30 -14.67 -58.93
CA LYS A 191 -8.19 -15.51 -58.14
C LYS A 191 -9.23 -14.66 -57.41
N LYS A 192 -10.50 -14.91 -57.70
CA LYS A 192 -11.65 -14.33 -57.00
C LYS A 192 -11.94 -15.13 -55.73
N ILE A 193 -12.10 -14.48 -54.58
CA ILE A 193 -12.28 -15.12 -53.26
C ILE A 193 -13.57 -14.59 -52.62
N ARG A 194 -14.46 -15.48 -52.20
CA ARG A 194 -15.71 -15.11 -51.48
C ARG A 194 -15.45 -15.01 -49.98
N VAL A 195 -14.75 -13.97 -49.53
CA VAL A 195 -14.33 -13.81 -48.13
C VAL A 195 -15.53 -13.86 -47.17
N GLY A 196 -16.64 -13.18 -47.48
CA GLY A 196 -17.87 -13.24 -46.69
C GLY A 196 -18.47 -14.65 -46.55
N LEU A 197 -18.37 -15.50 -47.58
CA LEU A 197 -18.78 -16.91 -47.50
C LEU A 197 -17.90 -17.70 -46.52
N LEU A 198 -16.58 -17.48 -46.57
CA LEU A 198 -15.62 -18.21 -45.71
C LEU A 198 -15.78 -17.82 -44.24
N ILE A 199 -15.97 -16.52 -43.96
CA ILE A 199 -16.27 -16.01 -42.61
C ILE A 199 -17.54 -16.68 -42.07
N ALA A 200 -18.63 -16.68 -42.84
CA ALA A 200 -19.90 -17.27 -42.40
C ALA A 200 -19.78 -18.77 -42.09
N LEU A 201 -19.06 -19.52 -42.93
CA LEU A 201 -18.85 -20.95 -42.71
C LEU A 201 -18.06 -21.23 -41.42
N LEU A 202 -16.98 -20.48 -41.17
CA LEU A 202 -16.17 -20.63 -39.97
C LEU A 202 -16.96 -20.30 -38.70
N ARG A 203 -17.70 -19.18 -38.70
CA ARG A 203 -18.57 -18.78 -37.57
C ARG A 203 -19.61 -19.84 -37.23
N ILE A 204 -20.26 -20.41 -38.25
CA ILE A 204 -21.27 -21.46 -38.06
C ILE A 204 -20.64 -22.73 -37.49
N ALA A 205 -19.50 -23.17 -38.05
CA ALA A 205 -18.84 -24.38 -37.58
C ALA A 205 -18.29 -24.26 -36.16
N ASP A 206 -17.77 -23.09 -35.78
CA ASP A 206 -17.35 -22.79 -34.40
C ASP A 206 -18.54 -22.85 -33.42
N THR A 207 -19.68 -22.27 -33.83
CA THR A 207 -20.95 -22.32 -33.08
C THR A 207 -21.48 -23.74 -32.93
N MET A 208 -21.28 -24.61 -33.92
CA MET A 208 -21.71 -26.01 -33.87
C MET A 208 -20.94 -26.85 -32.84
N ASP A 209 -19.72 -26.46 -32.46
CA ASP A 209 -18.98 -27.11 -31.37
C ASP A 209 -19.49 -26.63 -30.00
N ALA A 210 -20.72 -26.99 -29.66
CA ALA A 210 -21.46 -26.49 -28.51
C ALA A 210 -21.67 -27.50 -27.37
N ASP A 211 -21.15 -28.73 -27.47
CA ASP A 211 -21.43 -29.82 -26.52
C ASP A 211 -20.42 -29.90 -25.35
N GLU A 212 -20.61 -30.91 -24.48
CA GLU A 212 -19.82 -31.14 -23.26
C GLU A 212 -18.31 -31.31 -23.51
N GLN A 213 -17.86 -31.53 -24.74
CA GLN A 213 -16.43 -31.63 -25.07
C GLN A 213 -15.70 -30.28 -24.94
N ARG A 214 -16.44 -29.16 -24.96
CA ARG A 214 -15.93 -27.82 -24.65
C ARG A 214 -15.73 -27.59 -23.15
N LEU A 215 -16.15 -28.50 -22.27
CA LEU A 215 -16.03 -28.28 -20.83
C LEU A 215 -14.59 -28.45 -20.33
N PRO A 216 -14.13 -27.58 -19.41
CA PRO A 216 -12.89 -27.78 -18.67
C PRO A 216 -12.97 -29.00 -17.74
N CYS A 217 -11.87 -29.36 -17.08
CA CYS A 217 -11.90 -30.45 -16.10
C CYS A 217 -12.76 -30.08 -14.88
N GLU A 218 -13.25 -31.09 -14.16
CA GLU A 218 -14.21 -30.91 -13.06
C GLU A 218 -13.69 -30.03 -11.92
N GLU A 219 -12.38 -30.01 -11.68
CA GLU A 219 -11.79 -29.15 -10.65
C GLU A 219 -12.01 -27.66 -10.93
N ILE A 220 -11.90 -27.26 -12.20
CA ILE A 220 -12.10 -25.88 -12.68
C ILE A 220 -13.55 -25.46 -12.50
N ILE A 221 -14.45 -26.37 -12.86
CA ILE A 221 -15.89 -26.15 -12.75
C ILE A 221 -16.27 -26.02 -11.27
N ALA A 222 -15.75 -26.91 -10.41
CA ALA A 222 -15.99 -26.86 -8.97
C ALA A 222 -15.41 -25.58 -8.31
N THR A 223 -14.22 -25.12 -8.72
CA THR A 223 -13.65 -23.85 -8.24
C THR A 223 -14.52 -22.65 -8.65
N SER A 224 -14.92 -22.58 -9.93
CA SER A 224 -15.79 -21.51 -10.44
C SER A 224 -17.12 -21.50 -9.68
N LEU A 225 -17.68 -22.68 -9.42
CA LEU A 225 -18.90 -22.83 -8.67
C LEU A 225 -18.75 -22.40 -7.21
N ALA A 226 -17.65 -22.73 -6.54
CA ALA A 226 -17.35 -22.30 -5.18
C ALA A 226 -17.15 -20.78 -5.05
N LEU A 227 -16.65 -20.12 -6.09
CA LEU A 227 -16.42 -18.66 -6.13
C LEU A 227 -17.62 -17.88 -6.69
N SER A 228 -18.63 -18.56 -7.25
CA SER A 228 -19.84 -17.93 -7.80
C SER A 228 -20.65 -17.14 -6.77
N SER A 229 -20.56 -17.51 -5.49
CA SER A 229 -21.16 -16.77 -4.38
C SER A 229 -20.42 -15.48 -4.01
N THR A 230 -19.18 -15.31 -4.50
CA THR A 230 -18.29 -14.20 -4.15
C THR A 230 -18.38 -13.06 -5.17
N CYS A 231 -18.41 -13.37 -6.48
CA CYS A 231 -18.55 -12.34 -7.51
C CYS A 231 -19.26 -12.82 -8.79
N GLU A 232 -19.99 -11.89 -9.42
CA GLU A 232 -20.80 -12.09 -10.64
C GLU A 232 -20.07 -12.81 -11.80
N PRO A 233 -18.77 -12.57 -12.08
CA PRO A 233 -18.17 -13.15 -13.26
C PRO A 233 -18.05 -14.69 -13.22
N PHE A 234 -17.97 -15.30 -12.03
CA PHE A 234 -18.00 -16.76 -11.87
C PHE A 234 -19.39 -17.36 -12.08
N GLN A 235 -20.45 -16.59 -11.83
CA GLN A 235 -21.83 -16.98 -12.14
C GLN A 235 -22.03 -17.10 -13.66
N GLY A 236 -21.64 -16.08 -14.42
CA GLY A 236 -21.72 -16.13 -15.89
C GLY A 236 -20.87 -17.25 -16.49
N GLN A 237 -19.71 -17.53 -15.88
CA GLN A 237 -18.85 -18.64 -16.26
C GLN A 237 -19.51 -20.00 -16.05
N PHE A 238 -20.13 -20.21 -14.89
CA PHE A 238 -20.86 -21.44 -14.61
C PHE A 238 -22.08 -21.61 -15.53
N GLU A 239 -22.78 -20.52 -15.86
CA GLU A 239 -23.88 -20.55 -16.83
C GLU A 239 -23.39 -21.06 -18.20
N HIS A 240 -22.23 -20.62 -18.68
CA HIS A 240 -21.66 -21.14 -19.93
C HIS A 240 -21.28 -22.63 -19.85
N TYR A 241 -20.81 -23.13 -18.71
CA TYR A 241 -20.62 -24.58 -18.52
C TYR A 241 -21.94 -25.34 -18.61
N MET A 242 -23.01 -24.80 -18.02
CA MET A 242 -24.36 -25.36 -18.14
C MET A 242 -24.85 -25.38 -19.59
N ARG A 243 -24.58 -24.32 -20.39
CA ARG A 243 -24.91 -24.30 -21.84
C ARG A 243 -24.33 -25.51 -22.56
N ARG A 244 -23.04 -25.81 -22.33
CA ARG A 244 -22.37 -26.97 -22.95
C ARG A 244 -22.88 -28.32 -22.43
N LYS A 245 -23.20 -28.41 -21.14
CA LYS A 245 -23.74 -29.63 -20.53
C LYS A 245 -25.16 -29.96 -20.99
N ILE A 246 -25.96 -28.95 -21.36
CA ILE A 246 -27.33 -29.14 -21.86
C ILE A 246 -27.34 -29.68 -23.30
N VAL A 247 -26.37 -29.30 -24.13
CA VAL A 247 -26.25 -29.78 -25.51
C VAL A 247 -25.72 -31.22 -25.52
N GLU A 248 -26.52 -32.15 -26.05
CA GLU A 248 -26.11 -33.55 -26.22
C GLU A 248 -25.36 -33.76 -27.52
N SER A 249 -25.84 -33.15 -28.60
CA SER A 249 -25.20 -33.24 -29.92
C SER A 249 -25.59 -32.09 -30.82
N CYS A 250 -24.70 -31.76 -31.74
CA CYS A 250 -24.97 -30.87 -32.85
C CYS A 250 -24.40 -31.51 -34.11
N HIS A 251 -25.17 -31.54 -35.20
CA HIS A 251 -24.73 -32.09 -36.48
C HIS A 251 -25.52 -31.47 -37.63
N TYR A 252 -25.06 -31.72 -38.86
CA TYR A 252 -25.68 -31.17 -40.06
C TYR A 252 -26.49 -32.25 -40.81
N GLU A 253 -27.71 -31.94 -41.25
CA GLU A 253 -28.51 -32.79 -42.16
C GLU A 253 -28.95 -31.95 -43.37
N GLU A 254 -30.22 -31.54 -43.44
CA GLU A 254 -30.71 -30.53 -44.39
C GLU A 254 -30.59 -29.09 -43.83
N GLY A 255 -30.16 -29.01 -42.58
CA GLY A 255 -29.88 -27.84 -41.76
C GLY A 255 -29.18 -28.32 -40.48
N ILE A 256 -28.89 -27.41 -39.55
CA ILE A 256 -28.28 -27.77 -38.27
C ILE A 256 -29.34 -28.38 -37.36
N VAL A 257 -29.05 -29.54 -36.80
CA VAL A 257 -29.89 -30.21 -35.80
C VAL A 257 -29.19 -30.12 -34.46
N LEU A 258 -29.73 -29.31 -33.56
CA LEU A 258 -29.24 -29.16 -32.19
C LEU A 258 -30.07 -30.03 -31.25
N THR A 259 -29.48 -31.10 -30.73
CA THR A 259 -30.13 -31.95 -29.73
C THR A 259 -29.74 -31.51 -28.33
N VAL A 260 -30.74 -31.19 -27.51
CA VAL A 260 -30.59 -30.72 -26.12
C VAL A 260 -31.34 -31.63 -25.16
N ARG A 261 -30.77 -31.81 -23.97
CA ARG A 261 -31.39 -32.60 -22.90
C ARG A 261 -32.64 -31.88 -22.37
N TRP A 262 -33.71 -32.61 -22.06
CA TRP A 262 -34.99 -32.02 -21.62
C TRP A 262 -34.94 -31.42 -20.19
N GLY A 263 -34.12 -31.98 -19.29
CA GLY A 263 -34.08 -31.57 -17.88
C GLY A 263 -33.30 -30.28 -17.59
N PHE A 264 -33.99 -29.14 -17.44
CA PHE A 264 -33.40 -27.83 -17.11
C PHE A 264 -33.44 -27.49 -15.61
N ARG A 265 -32.79 -28.30 -14.76
CA ARG A 265 -32.76 -28.02 -13.31
C ARG A 265 -32.02 -26.73 -12.99
N ASN A 266 -32.52 -26.03 -11.97
CA ASN A 266 -31.83 -24.91 -11.37
C ASN A 266 -30.69 -25.42 -10.49
N PHE A 267 -29.55 -24.76 -10.60
CA PHE A 267 -28.40 -25.00 -9.76
C PHE A 267 -28.32 -23.91 -8.70
N GLU A 268 -28.65 -24.27 -7.46
CA GLU A 268 -28.54 -23.36 -6.32
C GLU A 268 -27.22 -23.59 -5.59
N VAL A 269 -26.41 -22.54 -5.55
CA VAL A 269 -25.20 -22.45 -4.73
C VAL A 269 -25.55 -21.61 -3.52
N LYS A 270 -25.72 -22.27 -2.37
CA LYS A 270 -26.04 -21.60 -1.11
C LYS A 270 -24.76 -21.03 -0.49
N SER A 271 -24.85 -19.82 0.06
CA SER A 271 -23.81 -19.32 0.97
C SER A 271 -23.67 -20.28 2.17
N PRO A 272 -22.46 -20.53 2.69
CA PRO A 272 -22.27 -21.22 3.96
C PRO A 272 -23.05 -20.53 5.08
N ALA A 273 -23.65 -21.31 5.98
CA ALA A 273 -24.42 -20.78 7.10
C ALA A 273 -23.56 -19.84 7.97
N GLY A 274 -24.03 -18.61 8.20
CA GLY A 274 -23.34 -17.63 9.06
C GLY A 274 -22.30 -16.74 8.37
N LYS A 275 -22.11 -16.83 7.04
CA LYS A 275 -21.22 -15.93 6.28
C LYS A 275 -21.99 -15.03 5.29
N GLU A 276 -21.54 -13.78 5.17
CA GLU A 276 -22.09 -12.83 4.19
C GLU A 276 -21.69 -13.23 2.76
N GLY A 277 -22.67 -13.62 1.98
CA GLY A 277 -22.57 -13.95 0.56
C GLY A 277 -23.97 -14.08 -0.02
N LYS A 278 -24.15 -13.75 -1.30
CA LYS A 278 -25.44 -13.97 -1.97
C LYS A 278 -25.49 -15.44 -2.41
N SER A 279 -26.51 -16.17 -1.99
CA SER A 279 -26.85 -17.43 -2.65
C SER A 279 -27.17 -17.15 -4.11
N VAL A 280 -26.54 -17.87 -5.02
CA VAL A 280 -26.70 -17.68 -6.45
C VAL A 280 -27.44 -18.87 -7.03
N CYS A 281 -28.47 -18.57 -7.82
CA CYS A 281 -29.22 -19.57 -8.58
C CYS A 281 -28.92 -19.39 -10.05
N VAL A 282 -28.25 -20.37 -10.66
CA VAL A 282 -28.07 -20.44 -12.12
C VAL A 282 -29.14 -21.38 -12.67
N THR A 283 -30.05 -20.86 -13.48
CA THR A 283 -31.18 -21.64 -13.97
C THR A 283 -30.80 -22.38 -15.26
N GLY A 284 -31.16 -23.67 -15.35
CA GLY A 284 -30.99 -24.44 -16.59
C GLY A 284 -31.73 -23.81 -17.77
N LYS A 285 -32.84 -23.12 -17.49
CA LYS A 285 -33.62 -22.34 -18.45
C LYS A 285 -32.85 -21.15 -19.03
N ASN A 286 -32.11 -20.39 -18.21
CA ASN A 286 -31.24 -19.31 -18.70
C ASN A 286 -30.09 -19.86 -19.54
N ALA A 287 -29.51 -20.99 -19.13
CA ALA A 287 -28.50 -21.65 -19.94
C ALA A 287 -29.07 -22.12 -21.30
N PHE A 288 -30.29 -22.66 -21.34
CA PHE A 288 -30.95 -23.00 -22.60
C PHE A 288 -31.22 -21.75 -23.47
N LEU A 289 -31.70 -20.65 -22.89
CA LEU A 289 -31.82 -19.37 -23.59
C LEU A 289 -30.49 -18.89 -24.16
N GLY A 290 -29.40 -19.01 -23.40
CA GLY A 290 -28.05 -18.68 -23.85
C GLY A 290 -27.56 -19.54 -25.02
N VAL A 291 -27.95 -20.82 -25.08
CA VAL A 291 -27.70 -21.67 -26.26
C VAL A 291 -28.48 -21.17 -27.47
N LEU A 292 -29.76 -20.83 -27.30
CA LEU A 292 -30.58 -20.27 -28.38
C LEU A 292 -30.04 -18.91 -28.87
N GLU A 293 -29.47 -18.11 -27.96
CA GLU A 293 -28.81 -16.84 -28.27
C GLU A 293 -27.57 -17.06 -29.15
N GLU A 294 -26.70 -18.02 -28.79
CA GLU A 294 -25.47 -18.34 -29.53
C GLU A 294 -25.76 -18.76 -30.97
N PHE A 295 -26.71 -19.68 -31.18
CA PHE A 295 -27.14 -20.09 -32.53
C PHE A 295 -27.92 -18.99 -33.24
N GLY A 296 -28.81 -18.31 -32.52
CA GLY A 296 -29.67 -17.26 -33.04
C GLY A 296 -28.91 -16.05 -33.58
N LYS A 297 -27.81 -15.66 -32.92
CA LYS A 297 -26.94 -14.57 -33.37
C LYS A 297 -26.34 -14.82 -34.75
N GLU A 298 -26.10 -16.09 -35.10
CA GLU A 298 -25.48 -16.47 -36.38
C GLU A 298 -26.51 -16.86 -37.44
N LEU A 299 -27.57 -17.56 -37.04
CA LEU A 299 -28.50 -18.23 -37.96
C LEU A 299 -29.91 -17.63 -37.98
N GLY A 300 -30.27 -16.80 -36.99
CA GLY A 300 -31.63 -16.30 -36.81
C GLY A 300 -32.55 -17.35 -36.16
N LEU A 301 -33.85 -17.28 -36.48
CA LEU A 301 -34.88 -18.11 -35.85
C LEU A 301 -34.72 -19.61 -36.18
N PRO A 302 -34.90 -20.52 -35.20
CA PRO A 302 -35.02 -21.95 -35.47
C PRO A 302 -36.34 -22.23 -36.21
N LYS A 303 -36.37 -23.25 -37.09
CA LYS A 303 -37.57 -23.57 -37.87
C LYS A 303 -38.76 -23.98 -37.01
N ASN A 304 -38.51 -24.58 -35.84
CA ASN A 304 -39.55 -25.02 -34.91
C ASN A 304 -39.76 -24.06 -33.74
N LEU A 305 -39.62 -22.76 -33.96
CA LEU A 305 -39.75 -21.76 -32.90
C LEU A 305 -41.13 -21.78 -32.21
N ASP A 306 -42.21 -21.94 -32.97
CA ASP A 306 -43.56 -21.92 -32.40
C ASP A 306 -43.78 -23.12 -31.47
N GLU A 307 -43.30 -24.31 -31.86
CA GLU A 307 -43.29 -25.50 -31.01
C GLU A 307 -42.49 -25.26 -29.71
N LEU A 308 -41.32 -24.62 -29.82
CA LEU A 308 -40.50 -24.29 -28.66
C LEU A 308 -41.19 -23.30 -27.71
N LYS A 309 -41.89 -22.30 -28.25
CA LYS A 309 -42.64 -21.30 -27.46
C LYS A 309 -43.84 -21.93 -26.74
N GLU A 310 -44.54 -22.85 -27.39
CA GLU A 310 -45.62 -23.61 -26.78
C GLU A 310 -45.10 -24.52 -25.65
N GLN A 311 -44.02 -25.24 -25.94
CA GLN A 311 -43.41 -26.19 -25.01
C GLN A 311 -42.73 -25.51 -23.80
N PHE A 312 -42.23 -24.28 -23.97
CA PHE A 312 -41.58 -23.50 -22.93
C PHE A 312 -42.11 -22.06 -22.87
N SER A 313 -43.39 -21.94 -22.54
CA SER A 313 -44.10 -20.66 -22.49
C SER A 313 -43.57 -19.68 -21.44
N ASP A 314 -42.80 -20.16 -20.46
CA ASP A 314 -42.26 -19.38 -19.36
C ASP A 314 -40.81 -18.89 -19.56
N LEU A 315 -40.22 -19.16 -20.73
CA LEU A 315 -38.92 -18.59 -21.11
C LEU A 315 -39.05 -17.12 -21.52
N SER A 316 -38.03 -16.33 -21.20
CA SER A 316 -37.92 -14.92 -21.64
C SER A 316 -37.57 -14.81 -23.13
N TRP A 317 -38.51 -15.17 -23.99
CA TRP A 317 -38.35 -15.14 -25.46
C TRP A 317 -38.08 -13.73 -26.01
N ASP A 318 -38.55 -12.70 -25.32
CA ASP A 318 -38.32 -11.27 -25.61
C ASP A 318 -36.82 -10.92 -25.67
N LYS A 319 -35.99 -11.57 -24.83
CA LYS A 319 -34.54 -11.36 -24.83
C LYS A 319 -33.85 -11.80 -26.11
N LEU A 320 -34.48 -12.65 -26.90
CA LEU A 320 -33.91 -13.21 -28.13
C LEU A 320 -34.30 -12.42 -29.39
N GLU A 321 -35.31 -11.55 -29.34
CA GLU A 321 -35.83 -10.84 -30.52
C GLU A 321 -34.74 -10.02 -31.22
N GLY A 322 -34.06 -9.13 -30.49
CA GLY A 322 -32.96 -8.33 -31.03
C GLY A 322 -31.69 -9.14 -31.38
N VAL A 323 -31.56 -10.37 -30.86
CA VAL A 323 -30.43 -11.26 -31.18
C VAL A 323 -30.65 -11.93 -32.53
N TRP A 324 -31.87 -12.40 -32.79
CA TRP A 324 -32.23 -13.07 -34.03
C TRP A 324 -32.19 -12.15 -35.24
N GLU A 325 -32.42 -10.86 -35.04
CA GLU A 325 -32.21 -9.85 -36.09
C GLU A 325 -30.76 -9.78 -36.55
N LYS A 326 -29.78 -10.12 -35.71
CA LYS A 326 -28.36 -10.06 -36.09
C LYS A 326 -28.03 -11.06 -37.18
N GLN A 327 -28.39 -12.34 -36.99
CA GLN A 327 -28.21 -13.47 -37.93
C GLN A 327 -26.98 -13.33 -38.85
N THR A 328 -25.83 -13.06 -38.23
CA THR A 328 -24.64 -12.52 -38.88
C THR A 328 -24.18 -13.41 -40.03
N SER A 329 -24.04 -14.71 -39.76
CA SER A 329 -23.59 -15.69 -40.74
C SER A 329 -24.62 -15.88 -41.86
N ASN A 330 -25.92 -15.99 -41.55
CA ASN A 330 -26.94 -16.13 -42.59
C ASN A 330 -27.06 -14.88 -43.48
N ARG A 331 -26.90 -13.67 -42.96
CA ARG A 331 -26.84 -12.44 -43.78
C ARG A 331 -25.64 -12.40 -44.73
N LEU A 332 -24.49 -12.93 -44.30
CA LEU A 332 -23.33 -13.09 -45.19
C LEU A 332 -23.62 -14.14 -46.28
N LEU A 333 -24.25 -15.27 -45.93
CA LEU A 333 -24.62 -16.34 -46.86
C LEU A 333 -25.69 -15.90 -47.88
N GLU A 334 -26.66 -15.06 -47.48
CA GLU A 334 -27.74 -14.58 -48.34
C GLU A 334 -27.22 -13.82 -49.57
N ARG A 335 -26.06 -13.16 -49.45
CA ARG A 335 -25.37 -12.51 -50.59
C ARG A 335 -25.01 -13.49 -51.70
N TYR A 336 -24.95 -14.78 -51.40
CA TYR A 336 -24.66 -15.87 -52.33
C TYR A 336 -25.88 -16.76 -52.59
N LYS A 337 -27.09 -16.32 -52.22
CA LYS A 337 -28.34 -17.09 -52.29
C LYS A 337 -28.27 -18.39 -51.48
N LEU A 338 -27.52 -18.37 -50.37
CA LEU A 338 -27.40 -19.48 -49.43
C LEU A 338 -28.04 -19.10 -48.10
N LYS A 339 -28.64 -20.08 -47.43
CA LYS A 339 -29.10 -19.97 -46.04
C LYS A 339 -28.98 -21.34 -45.38
N ILE A 340 -28.53 -21.35 -44.14
CA ILE A 340 -28.46 -22.56 -43.32
C ILE A 340 -29.57 -22.47 -42.27
N PRO A 341 -30.64 -23.29 -42.39
CA PRO A 341 -31.64 -23.37 -41.35
C PRO A 341 -31.15 -24.22 -40.18
N TRP A 342 -31.82 -24.11 -39.04
CA TRP A 342 -31.57 -24.95 -37.88
C TRP A 342 -32.86 -25.30 -37.13
N ILE A 343 -32.82 -26.41 -36.39
CA ILE A 343 -33.90 -26.89 -35.53
C ILE A 343 -33.33 -27.35 -34.19
N VAL A 344 -34.17 -27.26 -33.16
CA VAL A 344 -33.86 -27.78 -31.83
C VAL A 344 -34.67 -29.04 -31.59
N LYS A 345 -34.00 -30.15 -31.28
CA LYS A 345 -34.63 -31.41 -30.87
C LYS A 345 -34.31 -31.66 -29.41
N PHE A 346 -35.20 -32.36 -28.70
CA PHE A 346 -34.93 -32.78 -27.34
C PHE A 346 -34.71 -34.28 -27.23
N SER A 347 -33.94 -34.68 -26.23
CA SER A 347 -33.67 -36.07 -25.89
C SER A 347 -33.78 -36.31 -24.38
N GLY A 348 -34.02 -37.58 -24.02
CA GLY A 348 -34.20 -38.04 -22.64
C GLY A 348 -35.64 -37.90 -22.13
N HIS A 349 -35.91 -38.44 -20.94
CA HIS A 349 -37.19 -38.23 -20.26
C HIS A 349 -37.28 -36.80 -19.72
N PRO A 350 -38.47 -36.16 -19.66
CA PRO A 350 -38.64 -34.84 -19.07
C PRO A 350 -38.11 -34.71 -17.63
N ASP A 351 -38.09 -35.82 -16.91
CA ASP A 351 -37.60 -35.93 -15.54
C ASP A 351 -36.14 -36.40 -15.41
N GLU A 352 -35.49 -36.81 -16.51
CA GLU A 352 -34.07 -37.15 -16.55
C GLU A 352 -33.24 -35.87 -16.44
N ALA A 353 -32.97 -35.48 -15.19
CA ALA A 353 -32.20 -34.30 -14.88
C ALA A 353 -30.71 -34.48 -15.17
N ILE A 354 -30.06 -33.38 -15.54
CA ILE A 354 -28.60 -33.30 -15.59
C ILE A 354 -28.05 -33.63 -14.19
N PRO A 355 -27.21 -34.66 -14.02
CA PRO A 355 -26.66 -35.05 -12.73
C PRO A 355 -25.82 -33.95 -12.10
N ASP A 356 -26.00 -33.73 -10.79
CA ASP A 356 -25.31 -32.69 -10.02
C ASP A 356 -23.93 -33.16 -9.52
N GLU A 357 -23.08 -33.55 -10.45
CA GLU A 357 -21.75 -34.11 -10.17
C GLU A 357 -20.73 -33.05 -9.69
N TRP A 358 -21.02 -31.76 -9.90
CA TRP A 358 -20.12 -30.65 -9.58
C TRP A 358 -20.34 -30.08 -8.17
N LYS A 359 -21.56 -30.16 -7.62
CA LYS A 359 -21.91 -29.55 -6.31
C LYS A 359 -21.12 -30.13 -5.14
N PRO A 360 -20.94 -31.46 -4.98
CA PRO A 360 -20.19 -31.99 -3.85
C PRO A 360 -18.75 -31.45 -3.80
N LYS A 361 -18.07 -31.36 -4.96
CA LYS A 361 -16.70 -30.84 -5.06
C LYS A 361 -16.62 -29.34 -4.79
N ALA A 362 -17.61 -28.58 -5.23
CA ALA A 362 -17.68 -27.14 -4.98
C ALA A 362 -17.91 -26.82 -3.50
N ILE A 363 -18.73 -27.60 -2.80
CA ILE A 363 -18.96 -27.45 -1.34
C ILE A 363 -17.64 -27.63 -0.58
N VAL A 364 -16.89 -28.70 -0.90
CA VAL A 364 -15.58 -28.95 -0.26
C VAL A 364 -14.60 -27.80 -0.52
N LYS A 365 -14.56 -27.27 -1.76
CA LYS A 365 -13.70 -26.13 -2.10
C LYS A 365 -14.12 -24.84 -1.38
N ARG A 366 -15.43 -24.55 -1.28
CA ARG A 366 -15.93 -23.37 -0.55
C ARG A 366 -15.57 -23.44 0.93
N ALA A 367 -15.73 -24.61 1.55
CA ALA A 367 -15.32 -24.82 2.94
C ALA A 367 -13.81 -24.57 3.14
N ARG A 368 -12.97 -25.00 2.19
CA ARG A 368 -11.55 -24.67 2.22
C ARG A 368 -11.28 -23.17 2.04
N TYR A 369 -11.92 -22.50 1.07
CA TYR A 369 -11.73 -21.06 0.85
C TYR A 369 -12.23 -20.18 2.00
N ASP A 370 -13.12 -20.74 2.79
CA ASP A 370 -13.62 -20.16 4.02
C ASP A 370 -12.61 -20.15 5.17
N GLU A 371 -11.64 -21.08 5.14
CA GLU A 371 -10.50 -21.18 6.05
C GLU A 371 -9.27 -20.47 5.47
N GLU A 372 -8.92 -20.79 4.21
CA GLU A 372 -7.81 -20.26 3.42
C GLU A 372 -8.36 -19.48 2.20
N PRO A 373 -8.58 -18.16 2.30
CA PRO A 373 -9.17 -17.34 1.25
C PRO A 373 -8.50 -17.54 -0.10
N HIS A 374 -9.30 -17.77 -1.14
CA HIS A 374 -8.75 -17.85 -2.49
C HIS A 374 -8.09 -16.50 -2.86
N PRO A 375 -6.95 -16.47 -3.60
CA PRO A 375 -6.25 -15.23 -3.95
C PRO A 375 -7.13 -14.13 -4.56
N ILE A 376 -8.17 -14.52 -5.31
CA ILE A 376 -9.13 -13.57 -5.88
C ILE A 376 -10.00 -12.88 -4.81
N GLU A 377 -10.36 -13.56 -3.72
CA GLU A 377 -11.13 -12.99 -2.61
C GLU A 377 -10.28 -11.96 -1.86
N ILE A 378 -9.00 -12.27 -1.66
CA ILE A 378 -8.01 -11.32 -1.13
C ILE A 378 -7.92 -10.07 -2.03
N LEU A 379 -7.82 -10.26 -3.34
CA LEU A 379 -7.72 -9.15 -4.30
C LEU A 379 -9.01 -8.32 -4.40
N LEU A 380 -10.18 -8.95 -4.35
CA LEU A 380 -11.48 -8.27 -4.32
C LEU A 380 -11.68 -7.48 -3.02
N ALA A 381 -11.22 -8.03 -1.89
CA ALA A 381 -11.19 -7.34 -0.61
C ALA A 381 -10.22 -6.16 -0.59
N LYS A 382 -9.02 -6.30 -1.16
CA LYS A 382 -8.07 -5.19 -1.38
C LYS A 382 -8.71 -4.08 -2.24
N ARG A 383 -9.58 -4.45 -3.18
CA ARG A 383 -10.32 -3.50 -4.03
C ARG A 383 -11.59 -2.94 -3.39
N GLY A 384 -11.94 -3.34 -2.17
CA GLY A 384 -13.13 -2.90 -1.45
C GLY A 384 -14.46 -3.40 -2.04
N ILE A 385 -14.41 -4.44 -2.88
CA ILE A 385 -15.60 -5.00 -3.56
C ILE A 385 -16.35 -5.96 -2.62
N ILE A 386 -15.60 -6.67 -1.77
CA ILE A 386 -16.13 -7.57 -0.74
C ILE A 386 -15.46 -7.26 0.60
N LYS A 387 -16.04 -7.76 1.69
CA LYS A 387 -15.43 -7.63 3.03
C LYS A 387 -14.07 -8.35 3.09
N PRO A 388 -13.11 -7.86 3.90
CA PRO A 388 -11.82 -8.51 4.08
C PRO A 388 -11.98 -9.95 4.59
N PRO A 389 -11.28 -10.94 4.00
CA PRO A 389 -11.30 -12.28 4.55
C PRO A 389 -10.73 -12.33 5.97
N ILE A 390 -11.10 -13.36 6.74
CA ILE A 390 -10.74 -13.49 8.16
C ILE A 390 -9.21 -13.58 8.37
N GLU A 391 -8.42 -14.01 7.39
CA GLU A 391 -6.95 -13.97 7.48
C GLU A 391 -6.37 -12.55 7.45
N SER A 392 -6.98 -11.60 6.73
CA SER A 392 -6.56 -10.19 6.81
C SER A 392 -6.85 -9.53 8.16
N LEU A 393 -7.69 -10.17 8.98
CA LEU A 393 -7.89 -9.82 10.39
C LEU A 393 -6.82 -10.45 11.32
N MET A 394 -5.93 -11.33 10.82
CA MET A 394 -4.94 -12.03 11.65
C MET A 394 -3.89 -11.10 12.28
N LEU A 395 -3.57 -9.94 11.71
CA LEU A 395 -2.68 -8.98 12.41
C LEU A 395 -3.30 -8.43 13.71
N ILE A 396 -4.63 -8.29 13.76
CA ILE A 396 -5.34 -7.91 14.99
C ILE A 396 -5.63 -9.13 15.85
N LYS A 397 -5.95 -10.30 15.28
CA LYS A 397 -6.07 -11.52 16.08
C LYS A 397 -4.76 -11.96 16.70
N GLU A 398 -3.59 -11.68 16.11
CA GLU A 398 -2.27 -11.89 16.70
C GLU A 398 -1.90 -10.77 17.69
N ALA A 399 -2.29 -9.51 17.42
CA ALA A 399 -2.20 -8.44 18.41
C ALA A 399 -3.12 -8.71 19.63
N LEU A 400 -4.26 -9.38 19.43
CA LEU A 400 -5.22 -9.84 20.44
C LEU A 400 -4.83 -11.21 21.04
N ALA A 401 -4.16 -12.12 20.31
CA ALA A 401 -3.70 -13.42 20.80
C ALA A 401 -2.36 -13.32 21.54
N ALA A 402 -1.53 -12.32 21.22
CA ALA A 402 -0.48 -11.85 22.12
C ALA A 402 -1.05 -11.36 23.47
N GLN A 403 -2.36 -11.10 23.55
CA GLN A 403 -3.13 -10.79 24.75
C GLN A 403 -3.76 -12.04 25.39
N ASP A 404 -3.29 -13.28 25.12
CA ASP A 404 -3.64 -14.51 25.87
C ASP A 404 -3.22 -14.41 27.34
N ILE A 405 -3.98 -13.64 28.12
CA ILE A 405 -4.20 -13.71 29.55
C ILE A 405 -5.69 -13.38 29.69
N GLU A 406 -6.42 -14.06 30.58
CA GLU A 406 -7.72 -13.54 31.03
C GLU A 406 -7.62 -12.03 31.30
N PRO A 407 -8.66 -11.22 30.97
CA PRO A 407 -8.71 -9.82 31.36
C PRO A 407 -8.58 -9.71 32.88
N ASP A 408 -7.35 -9.59 33.36
CA ASP A 408 -7.01 -9.30 34.74
C ASP A 408 -6.70 -7.81 34.78
N PRO A 409 -7.64 -7.00 35.31
CA PRO A 409 -7.47 -5.57 35.54
C PRO A 409 -6.16 -5.11 36.17
N PHE A 410 -5.46 -6.04 36.81
CA PHE A 410 -4.40 -5.77 37.75
C PHE A 410 -3.07 -6.43 37.33
N ARG A 411 -2.99 -7.01 36.12
CA ARG A 411 -1.70 -7.45 35.56
C ARG A 411 -0.93 -6.28 34.92
N PRO A 412 0.15 -5.80 35.54
CA PRO A 412 0.82 -4.54 35.26
C PRO A 412 1.58 -4.49 33.94
N GLY A 413 1.90 -5.61 33.31
CA GLY A 413 2.84 -5.55 32.19
C GLY A 413 2.30 -5.54 30.77
N ARG A 414 1.00 -5.24 30.59
CA ARG A 414 0.49 -4.47 29.45
C ARG A 414 -0.77 -3.77 29.92
N LEU A 415 -0.74 -2.45 30.04
CA LEU A 415 -1.88 -1.65 30.51
C LEU A 415 -3.10 -1.78 29.59
N PHE A 416 -3.89 -2.83 29.82
CA PHE A 416 -5.29 -2.85 29.51
C PHE A 416 -6.02 -2.62 30.83
N TRP A 417 -6.71 -1.49 30.89
CA TRP A 417 -7.50 -1.10 32.05
C TRP A 417 -8.48 -2.20 32.46
N PRO A 418 -8.82 -2.33 33.76
CA PRO A 418 -9.84 -3.23 34.26
C PRO A 418 -11.05 -3.42 33.35
N ASP A 419 -11.47 -4.67 33.23
CA ASP A 419 -12.75 -5.05 32.66
C ASP A 419 -13.89 -4.28 33.34
N ILE A 420 -14.34 -3.19 32.71
CA ILE A 420 -15.71 -2.69 32.84
C ILE A 420 -16.51 -3.28 31.66
N LYS A 421 -16.41 -4.61 31.52
CA LYS A 421 -17.07 -5.57 30.60
C LYS A 421 -16.97 -5.39 29.09
N MET A 422 -16.75 -4.20 28.55
CA MET A 422 -16.40 -3.92 27.15
C MET A 422 -15.94 -2.46 27.12
N LEU A 423 -14.62 -2.19 27.12
CA LEU A 423 -13.96 -0.87 26.97
C LEU A 423 -14.98 0.28 26.83
N LEU A 424 -15.31 0.93 27.95
CA LEU A 424 -16.38 1.92 28.03
C LEU A 424 -16.17 2.94 26.92
N LYS A 425 -17.14 3.04 26.00
CA LYS A 425 -17.00 3.89 24.82
C LYS A 425 -16.84 5.32 25.29
N ARG A 426 -15.65 5.87 25.07
CA ARG A 426 -15.30 7.25 25.38
C ARG A 426 -15.77 8.16 24.25
N ASP A 427 -16.28 9.34 24.59
CA ASP A 427 -16.79 10.31 23.61
C ASP A 427 -15.71 10.72 22.61
N GLU A 428 -14.44 10.60 22.99
CA GLU A 428 -13.29 10.84 22.12
C GLU A 428 -13.23 9.89 20.91
N ILE A 429 -13.77 8.67 21.00
CA ILE A 429 -13.89 7.77 19.85
C ILE A 429 -14.78 8.39 18.76
N ASP A 430 -15.90 8.98 19.16
CA ASP A 430 -16.80 9.66 18.22
C ASP A 430 -16.19 10.95 17.68
N LYS A 431 -15.39 11.67 18.50
CA LYS A 431 -14.58 12.81 18.04
C LYS A 431 -13.56 12.39 16.98
N ILE A 432 -12.84 11.28 17.20
CA ILE A 432 -11.88 10.72 16.22
C ILE A 432 -12.60 10.36 14.93
N ARG A 433 -13.71 9.63 15.00
CA ARG A 433 -14.52 9.26 13.83
C ARG A 433 -15.00 10.49 13.06
N LYS A 434 -15.49 11.51 13.77
CA LYS A 434 -15.90 12.78 13.17
C LYS A 434 -14.74 13.49 12.50
N CYS A 435 -13.54 13.49 13.10
CA CYS A 435 -12.34 14.05 12.47
C CYS A 435 -11.98 13.30 11.19
N PHE A 436 -12.08 11.96 11.18
CA PHE A 436 -11.82 11.15 9.99
C PHE A 436 -12.74 11.44 8.80
N THR A 437 -13.92 12.04 9.02
CA THR A 437 -14.80 12.49 7.93
C THR A 437 -14.25 13.70 7.16
N LYS A 438 -13.37 14.50 7.80
CA LYS A 438 -12.81 15.73 7.24
C LYS A 438 -11.31 15.63 6.95
N HIS A 439 -10.60 14.82 7.74
CA HIS A 439 -9.15 14.69 7.71
C HIS A 439 -8.77 13.22 7.56
N ASN A 440 -7.66 12.94 6.89
CA ASN A 440 -7.13 11.58 6.77
C ASN A 440 -6.23 11.20 7.94
N VAL A 441 -5.77 12.19 8.70
CA VAL A 441 -4.94 11.94 9.87
C VAL A 441 -5.60 12.56 11.09
N VAL A 442 -5.48 11.88 12.22
CA VAL A 442 -5.90 12.36 13.54
C VAL A 442 -4.75 12.13 14.50
N LEU A 443 -4.34 13.19 15.20
CA LEU A 443 -3.37 13.09 16.30
C LEU A 443 -4.11 13.16 17.63
N MET A 444 -4.02 12.11 18.43
CA MET A 444 -4.52 12.07 19.79
C MET A 444 -3.37 12.30 20.77
N GLU A 445 -3.33 13.49 21.36
CA GLU A 445 -2.33 13.86 22.36
C GLU A 445 -2.85 13.70 23.78
N GLY A 446 -1.98 13.36 24.72
CA GLY A 446 -2.35 13.34 26.13
C GLY A 446 -1.21 12.87 27.02
N TYR A 447 -1.25 13.22 28.30
CA TYR A 447 -0.23 12.87 29.28
C TYR A 447 -0.06 11.34 29.49
N PRO A 448 1.06 10.87 30.07
CA PRO A 448 1.21 9.47 30.46
C PRO A 448 0.01 9.00 31.30
N ALA A 449 -0.49 7.79 31.01
CA ALA A 449 -1.71 7.23 31.62
C ALA A 449 -3.02 8.04 31.42
N SER A 450 -3.16 8.85 30.36
CA SER A 450 -4.43 9.54 30.04
C SER A 450 -5.51 8.66 29.37
N GLY A 451 -5.18 7.39 29.07
CA GLY A 451 -6.09 6.44 28.42
C GLY A 451 -6.03 6.41 26.88
N LYS A 452 -5.02 7.05 26.25
CA LYS A 452 -4.79 7.04 24.79
C LYS A 452 -4.86 5.63 24.18
N SER A 453 -4.06 4.70 24.71
CA SER A 453 -3.98 3.36 24.15
C SER A 453 -5.30 2.59 24.25
N CYS A 454 -6.08 2.83 25.31
CA CYS A 454 -7.42 2.25 25.46
C CYS A 454 -8.38 2.78 24.38
N ILE A 455 -8.36 4.08 24.07
CA ILE A 455 -9.18 4.69 23.02
C ILE A 455 -8.78 4.16 21.64
N ALA A 456 -7.48 4.14 21.34
CA ALA A 456 -6.93 3.69 20.06
C ALA A 456 -7.23 2.20 19.81
N CYS A 457 -7.00 1.34 20.81
CA CYS A 457 -7.32 -0.09 20.72
C CYS A 457 -8.83 -0.32 20.56
N ARG A 458 -9.68 0.38 21.33
CA ARG A 458 -11.15 0.27 21.18
C ARG A 458 -11.62 0.67 19.79
N LEU A 459 -11.12 1.79 19.26
CA LEU A 459 -11.46 2.24 17.91
C LEU A 459 -11.05 1.17 16.87
N GLY A 460 -9.83 0.63 16.96
CA GLY A 460 -9.36 -0.43 16.08
C GLY A 460 -10.27 -1.66 16.11
N TYR A 461 -10.71 -2.08 17.30
CA TYR A 461 -11.64 -3.18 17.48
C TYR A 461 -13.02 -2.93 16.85
N GLU A 462 -13.58 -1.73 17.01
CA GLU A 462 -14.87 -1.37 16.39
C GLU A 462 -14.78 -1.32 14.86
N LEU A 463 -13.72 -0.73 14.31
CA LEU A 463 -13.46 -0.68 12.87
C LEU A 463 -13.33 -2.07 12.25
N VAL A 464 -12.66 -3.00 12.96
CA VAL A 464 -12.58 -4.41 12.58
C VAL A 464 -13.96 -5.06 12.53
N LYS A 465 -14.79 -4.86 13.56
CA LYS A 465 -16.17 -5.40 13.59
C LYS A 465 -17.03 -4.86 12.45
N GLU A 466 -16.76 -3.64 12.00
CA GLU A 466 -17.41 -3.01 10.84
C GLU A 466 -16.88 -3.54 9.49
N GLY A 467 -15.90 -4.45 9.49
CA GLY A 467 -15.31 -5.03 8.28
C GLY A 467 -14.32 -4.09 7.57
N LYS A 468 -13.71 -3.15 8.31
CA LYS A 468 -12.67 -2.25 7.78
C LYS A 468 -11.29 -2.90 7.84
N TRP A 469 -10.40 -2.47 6.94
CA TRP A 469 -8.97 -2.78 7.04
C TRP A 469 -8.37 -1.96 8.17
N VAL A 470 -7.76 -2.61 9.16
CA VAL A 470 -7.14 -1.93 10.29
C VAL A 470 -5.76 -2.52 10.53
N TYR A 471 -4.75 -1.66 10.52
CA TYR A 471 -3.40 -1.94 10.98
C TYR A 471 -3.20 -1.27 12.33
N TYR A 472 -2.69 -2.01 13.30
CA TYR A 472 -2.44 -1.51 14.65
C TYR A 472 -0.98 -1.78 15.03
N GLY A 473 -0.22 -0.72 15.25
CA GLY A 473 1.16 -0.76 15.69
C GLY A 473 1.30 -0.08 17.05
N ASN A 474 1.71 -0.83 18.07
CA ASN A 474 2.13 -0.27 19.34
C ASN A 474 3.66 -0.33 19.44
N LEU A 475 4.30 0.85 19.43
CA LEU A 475 5.75 1.04 19.38
C LEU A 475 6.46 0.71 20.69
N THR A 476 5.73 0.55 21.80
CA THR A 476 6.26 0.17 23.11
C THR A 476 6.14 -1.33 23.39
N THR A 477 5.57 -2.13 22.48
CA THR A 477 5.45 -3.59 22.63
C THR A 477 6.56 -4.38 21.93
N ARG A 478 6.77 -5.63 22.37
CA ARG A 478 7.74 -6.59 21.80
C ARG A 478 7.62 -6.80 20.28
N VAL A 479 6.45 -6.53 19.68
CA VAL A 479 6.22 -6.60 18.23
C VAL A 479 6.62 -5.29 17.54
N GLY A 480 6.26 -4.13 18.11
CA GLY A 480 6.69 -2.81 17.62
C GLY A 480 8.20 -2.56 17.77
N LEU A 481 8.86 -3.21 18.72
CA LEU A 481 10.31 -3.11 18.97
C LEU A 481 11.15 -4.14 18.20
N ARG A 482 10.52 -5.21 17.65
CA ARG A 482 11.16 -6.14 16.70
C ARG A 482 11.14 -5.62 15.27
N CYS A 483 10.18 -4.75 14.94
CA CYS A 483 10.32 -3.85 13.80
C CYS A 483 11.36 -2.81 14.18
N GLN A 484 12.48 -2.74 13.48
CA GLN A 484 13.50 -1.73 13.79
C GLN A 484 12.91 -0.30 13.69
N PRO A 485 13.44 0.67 14.45
CA PRO A 485 13.10 2.09 14.30
C PRO A 485 13.24 2.63 12.87
N ASN A 486 14.05 1.95 12.04
CA ASN A 486 14.37 2.34 10.68
C ASN A 486 13.48 1.67 9.63
N GLU A 487 12.48 0.88 9.99
CA GLU A 487 11.70 0.09 9.04
C GLU A 487 10.23 -0.03 9.51
N LEU A 488 9.40 0.98 9.20
CA LEU A 488 8.09 0.60 8.66
C LEU A 488 8.42 -0.27 7.45
N PRO A 489 8.08 -1.57 7.42
CA PRO A 489 8.58 -2.45 6.37
C PRO A 489 8.23 -1.82 5.01
N ASP A 490 9.16 -1.71 4.07
CA ASP A 490 8.83 -1.26 2.71
C ASP A 490 7.66 -2.08 2.13
N ARG A 491 7.58 -3.34 2.57
CA ARG A 491 6.45 -4.25 2.35
C ARG A 491 5.10 -3.71 2.85
N PHE A 492 5.03 -3.05 4.00
CA PHE A 492 3.82 -2.39 4.51
C PHE A 492 3.38 -1.23 3.61
N LEU A 493 4.33 -0.41 3.15
CA LEU A 493 4.05 0.68 2.22
C LEU A 493 3.51 0.15 0.87
N GLU A 494 4.09 -0.91 0.34
CA GLU A 494 3.63 -1.56 -0.90
C GLU A 494 2.27 -2.26 -0.71
N GLU A 495 2.07 -3.00 0.39
CA GLU A 495 0.80 -3.67 0.69
C GLU A 495 -0.35 -2.65 0.82
N VAL A 496 -0.11 -1.51 1.47
CA VAL A 496 -1.10 -0.44 1.63
C VAL A 496 -1.39 0.29 0.32
N LYS A 497 -0.39 0.51 -0.55
CA LYS A 497 -0.59 1.11 -1.90
C LYS A 497 -1.50 0.27 -2.79
N GLU A 498 -1.50 -1.05 -2.63
CA GLU A 498 -2.33 -1.97 -3.42
C GLU A 498 -3.81 -1.99 -2.98
N VAL A 499 -4.12 -1.55 -1.76
CA VAL A 499 -5.49 -1.53 -1.23
C VAL A 499 -6.22 -0.28 -1.74
N LYS A 500 -7.21 -0.48 -2.60
CA LYS A 500 -8.07 0.62 -3.11
C LYS A 500 -9.22 0.97 -2.15
N GLY A 501 -9.49 0.11 -1.17
CA GLY A 501 -10.47 0.36 -0.10
C GLY A 501 -9.95 1.28 1.00
N GLU A 502 -10.84 1.70 1.91
CA GLU A 502 -10.47 2.51 3.08
C GLU A 502 -9.66 1.67 4.09
N VAL A 503 -8.46 2.13 4.43
CA VAL A 503 -7.52 1.48 5.35
C VAL A 503 -7.30 2.38 6.57
N PHE A 504 -7.48 1.83 7.76
CA PHE A 504 -7.16 2.50 9.01
C PHE A 504 -5.80 2.03 9.50
N ILE A 505 -4.93 2.95 9.86
CA ILE A 505 -3.62 2.68 10.45
C ILE A 505 -3.59 3.38 11.80
N ILE A 506 -3.36 2.64 12.87
CA ILE A 506 -3.30 3.13 14.24
C ILE A 506 -1.87 2.93 14.73
N ILE A 507 -1.17 4.01 15.06
CA ILE A 507 0.20 3.98 15.59
C ILE A 507 0.21 4.61 16.97
N GLU A 508 0.56 3.84 17.99
CA GLU A 508 0.67 4.33 19.36
C GLU A 508 2.06 4.85 19.70
N ASP A 509 2.09 5.87 20.54
CA ASP A 509 3.28 6.47 21.11
C ASP A 509 4.30 6.93 20.05
N ILE A 510 3.80 7.57 18.98
CA ILE A 510 4.60 8.06 17.85
C ILE A 510 5.71 9.03 18.26
N HIS A 511 5.62 9.64 19.45
CA HIS A 511 6.68 10.47 20.04
C HIS A 511 8.00 9.72 20.23
N HIS A 512 8.01 8.39 20.32
CA HIS A 512 9.24 7.59 20.32
C HIS A 512 9.89 7.46 18.93
N LEU A 513 9.12 7.68 17.86
CA LEU A 513 9.56 7.58 16.46
C LEU A 513 9.28 8.87 15.70
N ALA A 514 9.47 10.03 16.34
CA ALA A 514 9.12 11.28 15.68
C ALA A 514 10.00 11.60 14.44
N ARG A 515 11.08 10.85 14.20
CA ARG A 515 11.88 10.92 12.96
C ARG A 515 11.20 10.19 11.78
N GLU A 516 10.27 9.28 12.05
CA GLU A 516 9.53 8.51 11.06
C GLU A 516 8.25 9.22 10.58
N PHE A 517 7.88 10.36 11.18
CA PHE A 517 6.76 11.19 10.71
C PHE A 517 6.88 11.53 9.21
N ASP A 518 8.10 11.76 8.74
CA ASP A 518 8.37 12.00 7.31
C ASP A 518 8.04 10.81 6.43
N ARG A 519 8.29 9.60 6.91
CA ARG A 519 8.00 8.37 6.18
C ARG A 519 6.51 8.07 6.13
N LEU A 520 5.74 8.67 7.04
CA LEU A 520 4.29 8.67 7.02
C LEU A 520 3.72 9.72 6.05
N ASN A 521 4.48 10.72 5.58
CA ASN A 521 3.97 11.75 4.64
C ASN A 521 3.34 11.17 3.36
N PRO A 522 3.97 10.19 2.66
CA PRO A 522 3.37 9.58 1.48
C PRO A 522 2.10 8.79 1.78
N ILE A 523 1.93 8.31 3.02
CA ILE A 523 0.74 7.58 3.51
C ILE A 523 -0.37 8.56 3.88
N ALA A 524 -0.04 9.59 4.67
CA ALA A 524 -0.96 10.62 5.16
C ALA A 524 -1.66 11.41 4.03
N LYS A 525 -1.01 11.53 2.86
CA LYS A 525 -1.56 12.19 1.68
C LYS A 525 -2.56 11.33 0.88
N GLN A 526 -2.65 10.03 1.14
CA GLN A 526 -3.56 9.14 0.40
C GLN A 526 -4.99 9.25 0.92
N LYS A 527 -5.96 9.42 0.01
CA LYS A 527 -7.37 9.64 0.38
C LYS A 527 -8.06 8.41 0.98
N ASN A 528 -7.59 7.23 0.64
CA ASN A 528 -8.10 5.94 1.10
C ASN A 528 -7.49 5.51 2.44
N ILE A 529 -6.57 6.29 3.02
CA ILE A 529 -5.92 5.94 4.29
C ILE A 529 -6.38 6.87 5.40
N LYS A 530 -6.67 6.28 6.56
CA LYS A 530 -7.05 6.96 7.80
C LYS A 530 -6.01 6.63 8.88
N LEU A 531 -5.20 7.61 9.26
CA LEU A 531 -4.09 7.44 10.21
C LEU A 531 -4.48 8.00 11.59
N LEU A 532 -4.52 7.16 12.62
CA LEU A 532 -4.62 7.59 14.02
C LEU A 532 -3.25 7.49 14.65
N LEU A 533 -2.75 8.59 15.20
CA LEU A 533 -1.48 8.66 15.91
C LEU A 533 -1.74 8.99 17.37
N THR A 534 -1.09 8.29 18.30
CA THR A 534 -1.13 8.68 19.73
C THR A 534 0.22 9.24 20.17
N SER A 535 0.20 10.33 20.92
CA SER A 535 1.43 11.01 21.36
C SER A 535 1.27 11.61 22.76
N ARG A 536 2.40 11.88 23.42
CA ARG A 536 2.43 12.87 24.51
C ARG A 536 2.24 14.27 23.93
N PRO A 537 1.86 15.28 24.74
CA PRO A 537 1.96 16.67 24.32
C PRO A 537 3.41 16.91 23.89
N LEU A 538 3.62 17.18 22.60
CA LEU A 538 4.94 17.43 22.05
C LEU A 538 5.46 18.72 22.69
N LYS A 539 6.49 18.61 23.52
CA LYS A 539 7.10 19.77 24.16
C LYS A 539 8.01 20.48 23.17
N GLU A 540 8.39 21.72 23.48
CA GLU A 540 9.28 22.50 22.63
C GLU A 540 10.59 21.75 22.37
N TYR A 541 11.10 20.94 23.31
CA TYR A 541 12.28 20.10 23.06
C TYR A 541 12.03 18.88 22.14
N ASP A 542 10.84 18.26 22.19
CA ASP A 542 10.41 17.24 21.20
C ASP A 542 10.19 17.87 19.83
N ILE A 543 10.30 19.20 19.74
CA ILE A 543 10.34 19.98 18.52
C ILE A 543 11.79 20.47 18.30
N GLU A 544 12.60 20.83 19.30
CA GLU A 544 13.97 21.34 19.12
C GLU A 544 15.03 20.26 18.85
N GLU A 545 14.86 19.05 19.37
CA GLU A 545 15.66 17.89 18.93
C GLU A 545 15.42 17.62 17.43
N TYR A 546 14.27 18.04 16.91
CA TYR A 546 13.79 17.82 15.54
C TYR A 546 14.01 19.03 14.62
N PHE A 547 13.93 20.23 15.16
CA PHE A 547 14.00 21.53 14.52
C PHE A 547 15.11 22.30 15.23
N GLY A 548 16.34 22.16 14.75
CA GLY A 548 17.37 23.13 15.11
C GLY A 548 16.79 24.53 14.87
N HIS A 549 16.90 25.40 15.88
CA HIS A 549 16.06 26.58 16.02
C HIS A 549 15.97 27.46 14.75
N HIS A 550 14.72 27.88 14.49
CA HIS A 550 14.26 28.77 13.41
C HIS A 550 14.10 28.15 12.02
N GLU A 551 13.01 27.41 11.85
CA GLU A 551 12.11 27.54 10.70
C GLU A 551 10.69 27.12 11.14
N GLY A 552 9.72 28.02 11.02
CA GLY A 552 8.43 27.95 11.72
C GLY A 552 7.62 26.70 11.41
N ARG A 553 7.14 26.01 12.47
CA ARG A 553 5.96 25.12 12.61
C ARG A 553 5.43 24.25 11.42
N SER A 554 6.01 24.19 10.23
CA SER A 554 5.17 23.96 9.02
C SER A 554 5.64 22.97 7.94
N LEU A 555 6.61 22.08 8.17
CA LEU A 555 6.97 21.07 7.16
C LEU A 555 6.70 19.61 7.58
N TYR A 556 7.01 19.23 8.82
CA TYR A 556 6.96 17.82 9.26
C TYR A 556 5.58 17.41 9.80
N PHE A 557 4.68 18.38 9.96
CA PHE A 557 3.31 18.24 10.45
C PHE A 557 2.29 18.93 9.55
N GLN A 558 2.56 19.13 8.25
CA GLN A 558 1.64 19.88 7.37
C GLN A 558 0.21 19.35 7.37
N TRP A 559 0.05 18.05 7.64
CA TRP A 559 -1.24 17.38 7.75
C TRP A 559 -1.78 17.31 9.17
N ILE A 560 -1.02 17.65 10.21
CA ILE A 560 -1.53 17.87 11.58
C ILE A 560 -1.84 19.34 11.74
N VAL A 561 -3.12 19.65 11.68
CA VAL A 561 -3.68 20.98 11.88
C VAL A 561 -4.44 21.01 13.19
N PRO A 562 -4.68 22.17 13.82
CA PRO A 562 -5.43 22.25 15.06
C PRO A 562 -6.78 21.49 15.02
N GLU A 563 -7.42 21.41 13.85
CA GLU A 563 -8.73 20.80 13.63
C GLU A 563 -8.72 19.26 13.65
N ASN A 564 -7.57 18.62 13.43
CA ASN A 564 -7.44 17.15 13.49
C ASN A 564 -6.58 16.66 14.66
N LYS A 565 -6.23 17.58 15.56
CA LYS A 565 -5.61 17.30 16.85
C LYS A 565 -6.69 17.15 17.92
N ILE A 566 -6.66 16.05 18.63
CA ILE A 566 -7.53 15.76 19.77
C ILE A 566 -6.65 15.72 21.01
N GLU A 567 -6.73 16.79 21.80
CA GLU A 567 -6.08 16.86 23.10
C GLU A 567 -6.96 16.14 24.14
N LEU A 568 -6.44 15.06 24.71
CA LEU A 568 -7.05 14.39 25.85
C LEU A 568 -6.76 15.19 27.10
N LYS A 569 -7.75 15.94 27.54
CA LYS A 569 -7.81 16.44 28.91
C LYS A 569 -8.53 15.37 29.71
N THR A 570 -7.83 14.74 30.65
CA THR A 570 -8.51 13.93 31.66
C THR A 570 -9.21 14.91 32.60
N ASP A 571 -10.45 15.26 32.28
CA ASP A 571 -11.24 16.18 33.08
C ASP A 571 -12.06 15.44 34.15
N LYS A 572 -12.69 16.24 35.03
CA LYS A 572 -13.55 15.77 36.12
C LYS A 572 -14.66 14.83 35.62
N ASP A 573 -15.20 15.11 34.43
CA ASP A 573 -16.29 14.33 33.81
C ASP A 573 -15.83 12.94 33.37
N VAL A 574 -14.62 12.81 32.82
CA VAL A 574 -14.03 11.50 32.45
C VAL A 574 -13.82 10.64 33.70
N VAL A 575 -13.25 11.22 34.76
CA VAL A 575 -13.04 10.51 36.04
C VAL A 575 -14.37 10.06 36.63
N GLU A 576 -15.37 10.96 36.66
CA GLU A 576 -16.71 10.64 37.15
C GLU A 576 -17.36 9.49 36.38
N LYS A 577 -17.32 9.53 35.05
CA LYS A 577 -17.86 8.46 34.18
C LYS A 577 -17.19 7.11 34.46
N ILE A 578 -15.87 7.09 34.63
CA ILE A 578 -15.12 5.87 34.95
C ILE A 578 -15.57 5.30 36.30
N LEU A 579 -15.65 6.15 37.33
CA LEU A 579 -16.04 5.73 38.69
C LEU A 579 -17.48 5.20 38.75
N ARG A 580 -18.43 5.89 38.10
CA ARG A 580 -19.82 5.43 37.99
C ARG A 580 -19.91 4.10 37.24
N GLY A 581 -19.17 3.97 36.13
CA GLY A 581 -19.09 2.72 35.36
C GLY A 581 -18.50 1.55 36.15
N ALA A 582 -17.57 1.83 37.07
CA ALA A 582 -16.97 0.83 37.96
C ALA A 582 -17.87 0.43 39.15
N GLY A 583 -19.05 1.05 39.28
CA GLY A 583 -19.99 0.83 40.39
C GLY A 583 -19.51 1.39 41.73
N SER A 584 -18.64 2.41 41.70
CA SER A 584 -18.02 2.96 42.90
C SER A 584 -18.83 4.11 43.50
N SER A 585 -18.93 4.14 44.84
CA SER A 585 -19.52 5.25 45.58
C SER A 585 -18.46 6.30 45.93
N PHE A 586 -18.78 7.57 45.71
CA PHE A 586 -17.98 8.73 46.11
C PHE A 586 -18.90 9.91 46.43
N SER A 587 -18.52 10.76 47.39
CA SER A 587 -19.27 11.97 47.75
C SER A 587 -18.71 13.24 47.09
N ASN A 588 -17.39 13.30 46.93
CA ASN A 588 -16.69 14.41 46.28
C ASN A 588 -15.56 13.90 45.35
N LEU A 589 -15.48 14.46 44.15
CA LEU A 589 -14.42 14.15 43.19
C LEU A 589 -13.11 14.89 43.47
N ASP A 590 -13.12 16.00 44.21
CA ASP A 590 -11.91 16.81 44.41
C ASP A 590 -10.80 16.06 45.17
N PRO A 591 -11.07 15.31 46.27
CA PRO A 591 -10.05 14.48 46.94
C PRO A 591 -9.45 13.41 46.01
N ILE A 592 -10.29 12.86 45.13
CA ILE A 592 -9.90 11.84 44.15
C ILE A 592 -8.97 12.46 43.11
N LEU A 593 -9.32 13.62 42.57
CA LEU A 593 -8.51 14.37 41.62
C LEU A 593 -7.17 14.81 42.23
N GLU A 594 -7.15 15.24 43.49
CA GLU A 594 -5.90 15.53 44.21
C GLU A 594 -5.02 14.28 44.29
N THR A 595 -5.58 13.11 44.62
CA THR A 595 -4.81 11.86 44.77
C THR A 595 -4.27 11.34 43.44
N ILE A 596 -5.02 11.46 42.34
CA ILE A 596 -4.54 11.03 41.01
C ILE A 596 -3.74 12.11 40.28
N GLY A 597 -3.60 13.31 40.86
CA GLY A 597 -2.92 14.47 40.29
C GLY A 597 -3.88 15.43 39.58
N LYS A 598 -4.22 16.54 40.23
CA LYS A 598 -5.28 17.48 39.80
C LYS A 598 -5.09 18.03 38.39
N ASP A 599 -3.86 18.42 38.03
CA ASP A 599 -3.55 19.06 36.74
C ASP A 599 -3.22 18.06 35.63
N GLN A 600 -2.77 16.86 36.00
CA GLN A 600 -2.46 15.77 35.07
C GLN A 600 -2.93 14.43 35.65
N PRO A 601 -4.25 14.17 35.66
CA PRO A 601 -4.80 12.98 36.31
C PRO A 601 -4.22 11.70 35.72
N ASN A 602 -3.52 10.97 36.55
CA ASN A 602 -2.96 9.66 36.25
C ASN A 602 -4.08 8.63 36.44
N LEU A 603 -4.72 8.24 35.34
CA LEU A 603 -5.77 7.25 35.42
C LEU A 603 -5.25 5.96 36.05
N LEU A 604 -3.96 5.59 35.91
CA LEU A 604 -3.34 4.44 36.59
C LEU A 604 -3.66 4.39 38.10
N LEU A 605 -3.60 5.54 38.77
CA LEU A 605 -3.91 5.64 40.20
C LEU A 605 -5.40 5.46 40.49
N LEU A 606 -6.26 5.84 39.55
CA LEU A 606 -7.71 5.69 39.69
C LEU A 606 -8.12 4.21 39.77
N SER A 607 -7.45 3.28 39.06
CA SER A 607 -7.75 1.84 39.19
C SER A 607 -7.32 1.30 40.56
N PHE A 608 -6.18 1.75 41.09
CA PHE A 608 -5.75 1.37 42.42
C PHE A 608 -6.67 1.95 43.51
N LEU A 609 -7.17 3.18 43.33
CA LEU A 609 -8.18 3.77 44.20
C LEU A 609 -9.47 2.97 44.24
N VAL A 610 -10.00 2.57 43.08
CA VAL A 610 -11.21 1.74 42.98
C VAL A 610 -11.02 0.40 43.70
N GLN A 611 -9.85 -0.22 43.58
CA GLN A 611 -9.53 -1.46 44.28
C GLN A 611 -9.40 -1.29 45.79
N ALA A 612 -8.68 -0.27 46.22
CA ALA A 612 -8.51 0.03 47.64
C ALA A 612 -9.85 0.30 48.30
N SER A 613 -10.74 1.06 47.66
CA SER A 613 -12.14 1.26 48.08
C SER A 613 -12.90 -0.05 48.24
N LYS A 614 -12.84 -0.95 47.24
CA LYS A 614 -13.52 -2.25 47.31
C LYS A 614 -12.95 -3.14 48.42
N LYS A 615 -11.64 -3.12 48.63
CA LYS A 615 -10.94 -3.96 49.62
C LYS A 615 -11.18 -3.48 51.06
N GLU A 616 -11.13 -2.17 51.27
CA GLU A 616 -11.28 -1.54 52.59
C GLU A 616 -12.77 -1.25 52.92
N GLY A 617 -13.68 -1.40 51.94
CA GLY A 617 -15.11 -1.17 52.13
C GLY A 617 -15.50 0.30 52.33
N LYS A 618 -14.66 1.23 51.84
CA LYS A 618 -14.81 2.69 52.01
C LYS A 618 -15.25 3.37 50.72
N GLN A 619 -15.75 4.60 50.83
CA GLN A 619 -15.96 5.43 49.64
C GLN A 619 -14.61 5.79 49.00
N ILE A 620 -14.57 6.02 47.69
CA ILE A 620 -13.30 6.28 46.99
C ILE A 620 -12.62 7.56 47.48
N ASP A 621 -13.40 8.59 47.79
CA ASP A 621 -12.90 9.88 48.30
C ASP A 621 -12.45 9.84 49.76
N GLU A 622 -12.62 8.70 50.44
CA GLU A 622 -12.09 8.42 51.77
C GLU A 622 -10.77 7.64 51.74
N ILE A 623 -10.38 7.11 50.57
CA ILE A 623 -9.15 6.34 50.40
C ILE A 623 -7.95 7.27 50.41
N LYS A 624 -6.99 6.97 51.29
CA LYS A 624 -5.74 7.71 51.42
C LYS A 624 -4.62 7.09 50.61
N GLU A 625 -3.58 7.88 50.34
CA GLU A 625 -2.40 7.43 49.61
C GLU A 625 -1.72 6.23 50.28
N GLU A 626 -1.74 6.15 51.62
CA GLU A 626 -1.19 5.01 52.36
C GLU A 626 -1.91 3.68 52.06
N GLU A 627 -3.21 3.73 51.77
CA GLU A 627 -4.01 2.54 51.44
C GLU A 627 -3.71 2.06 50.01
N ILE A 628 -3.50 2.99 49.07
CA ILE A 628 -2.98 2.68 47.74
C ILE A 628 -1.58 2.05 47.86
N ARG A 629 -0.71 2.64 48.68
CA ARG A 629 0.64 2.13 48.92
C ARG A 629 0.61 0.70 49.47
N LYS A 630 -0.26 0.44 50.46
CA LYS A 630 -0.48 -0.90 51.03
C LYS A 630 -0.97 -1.89 49.98
N LEU A 631 -1.87 -1.46 49.08
CA LEU A 631 -2.35 -2.30 47.99
C LEU A 631 -1.23 -2.68 47.02
N VAL A 632 -0.38 -1.73 46.63
CA VAL A 632 0.78 -1.99 45.76
C VAL A 632 1.82 -2.88 46.46
N ILE A 633 2.05 -2.71 47.77
CA ILE A 633 2.90 -3.61 48.57
C ILE A 633 2.36 -5.04 48.51
N ASN A 634 1.08 -5.23 48.84
CA ASN A 634 0.46 -6.55 48.80
C ASN A 634 0.55 -7.20 47.41
N TYR A 635 0.31 -6.41 46.35
CA TYR A 635 0.45 -6.89 44.98
C TYR A 635 1.89 -7.39 44.69
N LEU A 636 2.90 -6.60 45.08
CA LEU A 636 4.29 -7.00 44.89
C LEU A 636 4.69 -8.21 45.75
N ASP A 637 4.10 -8.37 46.95
CA ASP A 637 4.31 -9.54 47.80
C ASP A 637 3.66 -10.80 47.18
N GLU A 638 2.43 -10.70 46.65
CA GLU A 638 1.78 -11.79 45.91
C GLU A 638 2.56 -12.15 44.63
N LEU A 639 3.08 -11.13 43.92
CA LEU A 639 3.92 -11.34 42.76
C LEU A 639 5.23 -12.04 43.16
N LYS A 640 5.85 -11.64 44.26
CA LYS A 640 7.04 -12.27 44.83
C LYS A 640 6.77 -13.73 45.19
N GLU A 641 5.70 -14.04 45.93
CA GLU A 641 5.33 -15.42 46.29
C GLU A 641 5.10 -16.30 45.07
N SER A 642 4.48 -15.74 44.02
CA SER A 642 4.11 -16.49 42.83
C SER A 642 5.21 -16.58 41.76
N THR A 643 6.34 -15.87 41.93
CA THR A 643 7.46 -15.84 40.96
C THR A 643 8.81 -16.29 41.56
N CYS A 644 9.05 -16.07 42.84
CA CYS A 644 10.28 -16.49 43.52
C CYS A 644 10.21 -17.97 43.90
N LYS A 645 11.17 -18.78 43.45
CA LYS A 645 11.24 -20.22 43.76
C LYS A 645 12.32 -20.56 44.77
N THR A 646 13.29 -19.66 44.96
CA THR A 646 14.45 -19.84 45.83
C THR A 646 14.54 -18.72 46.85
N SER A 647 15.27 -18.92 47.95
CA SER A 647 15.58 -17.85 48.91
C SER A 647 16.34 -16.69 48.27
N GLN A 648 17.22 -16.99 47.31
CA GLN A 648 17.95 -16.00 46.52
C GLN A 648 17.02 -15.14 45.65
N ASP A 649 15.99 -15.74 45.03
CA ASP A 649 14.98 -14.97 44.29
C ASP A 649 14.25 -13.99 45.21
N GLN A 650 13.91 -14.43 46.43
CA GLN A 650 13.16 -13.60 47.39
C GLN A 650 13.96 -12.41 47.89
N GLU A 651 15.27 -12.58 48.07
CA GLU A 651 16.19 -11.51 48.46
C GLU A 651 16.42 -10.52 47.31
N ALA A 652 16.54 -11.02 46.07
CA ALA A 652 16.78 -10.21 44.88
C ALA A 652 15.55 -9.45 44.37
N PHE A 653 14.32 -9.96 44.59
CA PHE A 653 13.09 -9.45 43.98
C PHE A 653 12.87 -7.95 44.19
N LYS A 654 12.91 -7.48 45.45
CA LYS A 654 12.62 -6.07 45.77
C LYS A 654 13.65 -5.12 45.17
N LYS A 655 14.93 -5.52 45.18
CA LYS A 655 16.02 -4.77 44.55
C LYS A 655 15.85 -4.74 43.04
N LEU A 656 15.53 -5.87 42.41
CA LEU A 656 15.31 -5.97 40.97
C LEU A 656 14.16 -5.07 40.49
N ILE A 657 12.97 -5.21 41.10
CA ILE A 657 11.81 -4.39 40.75
C ILE A 657 12.10 -2.91 41.03
N GLY A 658 12.75 -2.60 42.16
CA GLY A 658 13.23 -1.27 42.49
C GLY A 658 14.11 -0.68 41.39
N THR A 659 15.18 -1.37 40.98
CA THR A 659 16.09 -0.91 39.93
C THR A 659 15.39 -0.71 38.59
N LEU A 660 14.60 -1.69 38.15
CA LEU A 660 13.82 -1.58 36.91
C LEU A 660 12.86 -0.39 36.97
N SER A 661 12.26 -0.13 38.13
CA SER A 661 11.28 0.93 38.32
C SER A 661 11.88 2.34 38.26
N VAL A 662 13.12 2.52 38.73
CA VAL A 662 13.83 3.81 38.66
C VAL A 662 14.11 4.20 37.21
N LEU A 663 14.59 3.26 36.40
CA LEU A 663 14.99 3.54 35.02
C LEU A 663 13.79 3.57 34.08
N SER A 664 12.82 2.67 34.28
CA SER A 664 11.58 2.63 33.48
C SER A 664 10.68 3.84 33.74
N GLU A 665 10.81 4.54 34.89
CA GLU A 665 10.16 5.84 35.11
C GLU A 665 10.55 6.86 34.04
N PHE A 666 11.80 6.81 33.56
CA PHE A 666 12.34 7.64 32.48
C PHE A 666 12.40 6.92 31.14
N GLU A 667 11.74 5.76 31.04
CA GLU A 667 11.66 4.93 29.83
C GLU A 667 13.03 4.46 29.33
N VAL A 668 13.99 4.34 30.25
CA VAL A 668 15.32 3.82 29.97
C VAL A 668 15.30 2.30 30.19
N PRO A 669 15.53 1.48 29.14
CA PRO A 669 15.63 0.04 29.29
C PRO A 669 16.91 -0.32 30.05
N VAL A 670 16.88 -1.42 30.79
CA VAL A 670 17.96 -1.84 31.69
C VAL A 670 18.66 -3.07 31.12
N GLU A 671 19.97 -3.00 30.96
CA GLU A 671 20.81 -4.12 30.51
C GLU A 671 20.74 -5.26 31.52
N ARG A 672 20.69 -6.51 31.03
CA ARG A 672 20.79 -7.70 31.89
C ARG A 672 22.02 -7.67 32.81
N LYS A 673 23.17 -7.21 32.29
CA LYS A 673 24.44 -7.13 33.03
C LYS A 673 24.44 -6.11 34.17
N PHE A 674 23.56 -5.11 34.13
CA PHE A 674 23.47 -4.11 35.20
C PHE A 674 22.71 -4.65 36.42
N ILE A 675 21.86 -5.65 36.21
CA ILE A 675 21.03 -6.29 37.24
C ILE A 675 21.56 -7.68 37.63
N ASP A 676 22.82 -8.01 37.27
CA ASP A 676 23.29 -9.39 37.11
C ASP A 676 23.51 -10.22 38.40
N GLY A 677 23.29 -11.53 38.23
CA GLY A 677 23.40 -12.64 39.18
C GLY A 677 22.62 -13.86 38.67
N GLU A 678 23.14 -15.09 38.80
CA GLU A 678 22.54 -16.31 38.18
C GLU A 678 21.09 -16.58 38.65
N ALA A 679 20.76 -16.22 39.90
CA ALA A 679 19.40 -16.25 40.44
C ALA A 679 18.45 -15.23 39.75
N VAL A 680 18.97 -14.07 39.33
CA VAL A 680 18.20 -12.98 38.71
C VAL A 680 17.75 -13.33 37.30
N GLY A 681 18.56 -14.05 36.52
CA GLY A 681 18.20 -14.47 35.17
C GLY A 681 16.93 -15.31 35.11
N ASN A 682 16.83 -16.32 35.98
CA ASN A 682 15.64 -17.16 36.07
C ASN A 682 14.41 -16.39 36.59
N LEU A 683 14.61 -15.37 37.44
CA LEU A 683 13.53 -14.51 37.92
C LEU A 683 13.01 -13.58 36.82
N LEU A 684 13.90 -12.99 36.01
CA LEU A 684 13.54 -12.16 34.85
C LEU A 684 12.68 -12.92 33.84
N GLU A 685 13.06 -14.16 33.47
CA GLU A 685 12.26 -14.99 32.56
C GLU A 685 10.85 -15.28 33.13
N ARG A 686 10.73 -15.48 34.44
CA ARG A 686 9.43 -15.73 35.09
C ARG A 686 8.58 -14.46 35.13
N LEU A 687 9.17 -13.31 35.44
CA LEU A 687 8.50 -12.01 35.38
C LEU A 687 8.05 -11.67 33.96
N GLU A 688 8.88 -11.99 32.96
CA GLU A 688 8.53 -11.82 31.55
C GLU A 688 7.38 -12.74 31.13
N LYS A 689 7.41 -14.03 31.52
CA LYS A 689 6.31 -14.98 31.26
C LYS A 689 5.00 -14.55 31.90
N LYS A 690 5.06 -13.93 33.09
CA LYS A 690 3.89 -13.32 33.73
C LYS A 690 3.46 -12.01 33.07
N LYS A 691 4.26 -11.50 32.13
CA LYS A 691 4.09 -10.21 31.47
C LYS A 691 4.06 -9.09 32.52
N GLU A 692 5.04 -9.04 33.41
CA GLU A 692 5.28 -7.93 34.35
C GLU A 692 6.34 -6.94 33.83
N ILE A 693 7.30 -7.48 33.08
CA ILE A 693 8.39 -6.75 32.45
C ILE A 693 8.43 -7.09 30.96
N LEU A 694 8.96 -6.17 30.15
CA LEU A 694 9.27 -6.42 28.74
C LEU A 694 10.73 -6.84 28.61
N SER A 695 10.96 -7.84 27.77
CA SER A 695 12.29 -8.17 27.25
C SER A 695 12.42 -7.64 25.82
N LEU A 696 13.46 -6.84 25.61
CA LEU A 696 13.81 -6.22 24.33
C LEU A 696 15.02 -6.96 23.75
N THR A 697 14.87 -7.47 22.54
CA THR A 697 15.94 -8.10 21.74
C THR A 697 15.84 -7.59 20.31
N GLY A 698 16.90 -6.95 19.80
CA GLY A 698 16.90 -6.34 18.48
C GLY A 698 18.32 -6.18 17.92
N ARG A 699 18.48 -5.94 16.61
CA ARG A 699 19.77 -5.86 15.89
C ARG A 699 20.73 -4.73 16.36
N ILE A 700 20.24 -3.79 17.17
CA ILE A 700 21.03 -2.70 17.82
C ILE A 700 21.46 -3.13 19.24
N PHE A 701 20.79 -4.15 19.76
CA PHE A 701 20.79 -4.64 21.12
C PHE A 701 21.19 -6.11 21.06
N ASP A 702 22.45 -6.41 20.77
CA ASP A 702 23.00 -7.78 20.76
C ASP A 702 22.92 -8.46 22.17
N GLN A 703 22.33 -7.76 23.15
CA GLN A 703 22.08 -8.18 24.53
C GLN A 703 20.59 -8.02 24.88
N GLU A 704 20.13 -8.75 25.90
CA GLU A 704 18.76 -8.61 26.41
C GLU A 704 18.63 -7.40 27.34
N TYR A 705 17.57 -6.62 27.14
CA TYR A 705 17.23 -5.47 27.97
C TYR A 705 15.82 -5.57 28.53
N TYR A 706 15.61 -4.97 29.69
CA TYR A 706 14.39 -5.12 30.47
C TYR A 706 13.75 -3.77 30.83
N LEU A 707 12.43 -3.69 30.80
CA LEU A 707 11.68 -2.48 31.13
C LEU A 707 10.36 -2.84 31.84
N ILE A 708 9.92 -2.02 32.79
CA ILE A 708 8.52 -2.02 33.25
C ILE A 708 7.66 -1.33 32.18
N PRO A 709 6.55 -1.93 31.73
CA PRO A 709 5.78 -1.50 30.56
C PRO A 709 5.21 -0.08 30.55
N HIS A 710 5.27 0.65 31.66
CA HIS A 710 4.77 2.02 31.73
C HIS A 710 5.47 2.85 32.80
N SER A 711 5.90 4.05 32.44
CA SER A 711 6.62 4.99 33.32
C SER A 711 5.88 5.31 34.63
N ARG A 712 4.56 5.51 34.57
CA ARG A 712 3.75 5.75 35.79
C ARG A 712 3.61 4.53 36.71
N LEU A 713 3.61 3.33 36.14
CA LEU A 713 3.62 2.10 36.94
C LEU A 713 4.98 1.92 37.61
N ALA A 714 6.05 2.16 36.85
CA ALA A 714 7.40 2.19 37.37
C ALA A 714 7.54 3.21 38.53
N SER A 715 6.99 4.42 38.38
CA SER A 715 6.96 5.43 39.44
C SER A 715 6.25 4.94 40.72
N LEU A 716 5.16 4.17 40.59
CA LEU A 716 4.45 3.55 41.72
C LEU A 716 5.29 2.47 42.41
N TYR A 717 5.90 1.58 41.64
CA TYR A 717 6.77 0.54 42.19
C TYR A 717 7.98 1.14 42.88
N ARG A 718 8.58 2.17 42.29
CA ARG A 718 9.69 2.92 42.86
C ARG A 718 9.35 3.47 44.25
N ASN A 719 8.18 4.09 44.43
CA ASN A 719 7.72 4.64 45.72
C ASN A 719 7.56 3.58 46.84
N VAL A 720 7.37 2.32 46.47
CA VAL A 720 7.17 1.21 47.41
C VAL A 720 8.46 0.45 47.64
N CYS A 721 9.26 0.26 46.59
CA CYS A 721 10.47 -0.54 46.62
C CYS A 721 11.66 0.21 47.20
N LEU A 722 11.81 1.51 46.91
CA LEU A 722 13.01 2.29 47.22
C LEU A 722 12.66 3.62 47.88
N ASP A 723 13.50 4.06 48.82
CA ASP A 723 13.49 5.44 49.29
C ASP A 723 14.27 6.37 48.32
N GLU A 724 14.21 7.69 48.56
CA GLU A 724 14.85 8.67 47.68
C GLU A 724 16.39 8.56 47.68
N LYS A 725 17.01 8.07 48.76
CA LYS A 725 18.45 7.85 48.82
C LYS A 725 18.82 6.67 47.90
N GLN A 726 18.10 5.55 48.02
CA GLN A 726 18.28 4.37 47.18
C GLN A 726 17.98 4.66 45.70
N ARG A 727 16.94 5.45 45.41
CA ARG A 727 16.64 5.91 44.05
C ARG A 727 17.83 6.66 43.44
N ARG A 728 18.42 7.58 44.19
CA ARG A 728 19.59 8.36 43.76
C ARG A 728 20.81 7.48 43.56
N GLU A 729 21.04 6.51 44.44
CA GLU A 729 22.11 5.51 44.28
C GLU A 729 21.96 4.74 42.97
N VAL A 730 20.77 4.21 42.66
CA VAL A 730 20.51 3.51 41.39
C VAL A 730 20.77 4.40 40.18
N LEU A 731 20.30 5.66 40.19
CA LEU A 731 20.53 6.59 39.09
C LEU A 731 22.02 6.90 38.90
N LYS A 732 22.77 7.12 39.99
CA LYS A 732 24.22 7.35 39.93
C LYS A 732 24.96 6.13 39.40
N ASP A 733 24.68 4.96 39.97
CA ASP A 733 25.32 3.71 39.55
C ASP A 733 25.06 3.46 38.06
N TYR A 734 23.84 3.71 37.59
CA TYR A 734 23.51 3.56 36.18
C TYR A 734 24.19 4.59 35.28
N ILE A 735 24.25 5.87 35.69
CA ILE A 735 25.00 6.90 34.96
C ILE A 735 26.49 6.51 34.87
N LEU A 736 27.03 5.88 35.91
CA LEU A 736 28.44 5.51 36.01
C LEU A 736 28.78 4.14 35.40
N GLN A 737 27.81 3.25 35.19
CA GLN A 737 28.08 1.87 34.74
C GLN A 737 27.15 1.35 33.62
N GLY A 738 25.97 1.92 33.43
CA GLY A 738 24.99 1.49 32.43
C GLY A 738 25.38 1.87 30.99
N ASP A 739 24.81 1.20 29.99
CA ASP A 739 25.14 1.46 28.58
C ASP A 739 24.29 2.60 28.00
N PHE A 740 23.08 2.82 28.51
CA PHE A 740 22.19 3.94 28.10
C PHE A 740 22.28 5.19 28.99
N PHE A 741 23.44 5.42 29.60
CA PHE A 741 23.70 6.58 30.46
C PHE A 741 23.45 7.93 29.75
N GLY A 742 23.78 8.05 28.46
CA GLY A 742 23.58 9.28 27.69
C GLY A 742 22.10 9.54 27.44
N THR A 743 21.35 8.48 27.11
CA THR A 743 19.89 8.52 27.01
C THR A 743 19.25 8.91 28.35
N LEU A 744 19.66 8.30 29.47
CA LEU A 744 19.15 8.65 30.80
C LEU A 744 19.43 10.11 31.16
N ILE A 745 20.66 10.59 30.94
CA ILE A 745 21.03 11.98 31.22
C ILE A 745 20.20 12.95 30.38
N SER A 746 19.99 12.65 29.10
CA SER A 746 19.14 13.46 28.24
C SER A 746 17.70 13.53 28.75
N ARG A 747 17.11 12.38 29.15
CA ARG A 747 15.77 12.32 29.75
C ARG A 747 15.69 13.12 31.04
N LEU A 748 16.67 12.97 31.94
CA LEU A 748 16.72 13.70 33.20
C LEU A 748 16.85 15.21 32.98
N ALA A 749 17.63 15.67 32.00
CA ALA A 749 17.78 17.09 31.70
C ALA A 749 16.44 17.77 31.38
N PHE A 750 15.53 17.06 30.70
CA PHE A 750 14.23 17.59 30.28
C PHE A 750 13.08 17.30 31.25
N GLU A 751 13.11 16.14 31.91
CA GLU A 751 12.00 15.67 32.74
C GLU A 751 12.24 15.92 34.24
N ALA A 752 13.49 16.05 34.67
CA ALA A 752 13.88 16.20 36.07
C ALA A 752 15.21 16.97 36.23
N GLU A 753 15.31 18.16 35.63
CA GLU A 753 16.55 18.96 35.57
C GLU A 753 17.20 19.17 36.95
N SER A 754 16.39 19.47 37.97
CA SER A 754 16.87 19.66 39.35
C SER A 754 17.50 18.40 39.94
N LEU A 755 16.96 17.22 39.61
CA LEU A 755 17.51 15.93 40.01
C LEU A 755 18.84 15.67 39.28
N LEU A 756 18.90 15.92 37.97
CA LEU A 756 20.14 15.82 37.18
C LEU A 756 21.25 16.68 37.77
N ASN A 757 20.96 17.97 38.01
CA ASN A 757 21.93 18.92 38.55
C ASN A 757 22.47 18.48 39.92
N SER A 758 21.60 17.90 40.76
CA SER A 758 22.00 17.31 42.05
C SER A 758 22.91 16.10 41.86
N LEU A 759 22.55 15.15 40.99
CA LEU A 759 23.31 13.94 40.72
C LEU A 759 24.70 14.27 40.17
N ILE A 760 24.79 15.21 39.23
CA ILE A 760 26.05 15.68 38.65
C ILE A 760 26.95 16.31 39.72
N LYS A 761 26.39 17.17 40.58
CA LYS A 761 27.14 17.80 41.67
C LYS A 761 27.71 16.79 42.65
N GLU A 762 26.96 15.71 42.92
CA GLU A 762 27.34 14.65 43.86
C GLU A 762 28.33 13.63 43.28
N SER A 763 28.51 13.57 41.95
CA SER A 763 29.30 12.53 41.27
C SER A 763 30.34 13.10 40.30
N LYS A 764 30.82 14.34 40.53
CA LYS A 764 31.74 15.03 39.60
C LYS A 764 33.02 14.24 39.35
N GLU A 765 33.64 13.70 40.39
CA GLU A 765 34.92 13.01 40.29
C GLU A 765 34.79 11.65 39.58
N GLU A 766 33.70 10.94 39.85
CA GLU A 766 33.38 9.65 39.25
C GLU A 766 33.01 9.80 37.78
N LEU A 767 32.26 10.85 37.41
CA LEU A 767 31.91 11.16 36.02
C LEU A 767 33.14 11.41 35.14
N ILE A 768 34.20 12.04 35.68
CA ILE A 768 35.48 12.22 34.98
C ILE A 768 36.17 10.87 34.72
N LYS A 769 36.06 9.94 35.67
CA LYS A 769 36.69 8.61 35.61
C LYS A 769 35.87 7.58 34.83
N ARG A 770 34.62 7.89 34.45
CA ARG A 770 33.75 6.97 33.71
C ARG A 770 34.44 6.50 32.43
N ASP A 771 34.48 5.19 32.23
CA ASP A 771 34.97 4.63 30.98
C ASP A 771 33.96 4.88 29.85
N LEU A 772 34.40 5.58 28.80
CA LEU A 772 33.62 5.85 27.61
C LEU A 772 33.97 4.90 26.46
N SER A 773 35.00 4.05 26.59
CA SER A 773 35.57 3.26 25.48
C SER A 773 34.51 2.43 24.74
N GLN A 774 33.62 1.77 25.47
CA GLN A 774 32.57 0.89 24.94
C GLN A 774 31.28 1.61 24.53
N ALA A 775 31.09 2.88 24.91
CA ALA A 775 29.86 3.62 24.63
C ALA A 775 29.70 3.88 23.12
N SER A 776 28.46 3.89 22.60
CA SER A 776 28.23 4.28 21.20
C SER A 776 28.49 5.78 20.99
N ILE A 777 28.76 6.18 19.74
CA ILE A 777 28.94 7.59 19.36
C ILE A 777 27.72 8.44 19.76
N LYS A 778 26.51 7.88 19.58
CA LYS A 778 25.26 8.55 19.97
C LYS A 778 25.17 8.76 21.49
N GLU A 779 25.44 7.71 22.27
CA GLU A 779 25.39 7.78 23.74
C GLU A 779 26.42 8.79 24.29
N MET A 780 27.64 8.79 23.75
CA MET A 780 28.64 9.81 24.09
C MET A 780 28.13 11.22 23.76
N GLY A 781 27.55 11.43 22.58
CA GLY A 781 27.02 12.73 22.18
C GLY A 781 25.93 13.25 23.12
N SER A 782 24.94 12.41 23.44
CA SER A 782 23.86 12.73 24.39
C SER A 782 24.40 13.00 25.79
N PHE A 783 25.39 12.23 26.23
CA PHE A 783 26.06 12.41 27.50
C PHE A 783 26.74 13.79 27.59
N PHE A 784 27.62 14.13 26.64
CA PHE A 784 28.32 15.42 26.65
C PHE A 784 27.37 16.59 26.52
N TRP A 785 26.31 16.46 25.71
CA TRP A 785 25.28 17.48 25.60
C TRP A 785 24.58 17.73 26.94
N GLY A 786 24.10 16.67 27.61
CA GLY A 786 23.38 16.81 28.88
C GLY A 786 24.27 17.27 30.04
N ILE A 787 25.52 16.81 30.13
CA ILE A 787 26.47 17.33 31.12
C ILE A 787 26.81 18.80 30.83
N ALA A 788 27.02 19.18 29.57
CA ALA A 788 27.37 20.56 29.23
C ALA A 788 26.25 21.57 29.54
N LEU A 789 24.98 21.14 29.47
CA LEU A 789 23.84 21.96 29.90
C LEU A 789 23.83 22.20 31.41
N ALA A 790 24.17 21.18 32.19
CA ALA A 790 24.17 21.27 33.65
C ALA A 790 25.45 21.92 34.23
N ASP A 791 26.61 21.55 33.68
CA ASP A 791 27.95 22.02 34.11
C ASP A 791 28.95 21.93 32.93
N GLN A 792 29.10 23.05 32.21
CA GLN A 792 29.96 23.13 31.03
C GLN A 792 31.45 22.88 31.34
N GLU A 793 31.93 23.30 32.52
CA GLU A 793 33.34 23.08 32.91
C GLU A 793 33.61 21.61 33.24
N LEU A 794 32.66 20.92 33.88
CA LEU A 794 32.75 19.47 34.06
C LEU A 794 32.75 18.75 32.71
N ALA A 795 31.85 19.11 31.79
CA ALA A 795 31.82 18.51 30.45
C ALA A 795 33.17 18.67 29.73
N ARG A 796 33.77 19.87 29.81
CA ARG A 796 35.10 20.13 29.27
C ARG A 796 36.19 19.30 29.97
N GLY A 797 36.12 19.16 31.29
CA GLY A 797 37.04 18.33 32.07
C GLY A 797 37.00 16.86 31.63
N ILE A 798 35.80 16.30 31.47
CA ILE A 798 35.60 14.93 30.97
C ILE A 798 36.14 14.81 29.53
N ALA A 799 35.83 15.76 28.65
CA ALA A 799 36.26 15.75 27.25
C ALA A 799 37.79 15.75 27.12
N ARG A 800 38.49 16.48 28.00
CA ARG A 800 39.96 16.51 28.05
C ARG A 800 40.55 15.18 28.49
N VAL A 801 40.03 14.57 29.56
CA VAL A 801 40.51 13.28 30.08
C VAL A 801 40.32 12.17 29.03
N HIS A 802 39.17 12.17 28.34
CA HIS A 802 38.83 11.17 27.33
C HIS A 802 39.21 11.59 25.91
N SER A 803 40.05 12.61 25.73
CA SER A 803 40.37 13.17 24.41
C SER A 803 40.83 12.12 23.40
N ASN A 804 41.71 11.19 23.82
CA ASN A 804 42.19 10.11 22.98
C ASN A 804 41.08 9.12 22.61
N THR A 805 40.27 8.70 23.60
CA THR A 805 39.13 7.80 23.39
C THR A 805 38.13 8.39 22.40
N LEU A 806 37.83 9.68 22.53
CA LEU A 806 36.89 10.38 21.65
C LEU A 806 37.43 10.52 20.21
N LYS A 807 38.74 10.78 20.06
CA LYS A 807 39.40 10.83 18.74
C LYS A 807 39.50 9.47 18.08
N GLN A 808 39.69 8.40 18.83
CA GLN A 808 39.83 7.05 18.29
C GLN A 808 38.48 6.38 17.96
N LYS A 809 37.36 7.01 18.30
CA LYS A 809 36.05 6.39 18.13
C LYS A 809 35.69 6.23 16.66
N GLU A 810 35.45 4.99 16.23
CA GLU A 810 35.24 4.69 14.81
C GLU A 810 33.90 5.21 14.26
N PHE A 811 33.97 6.02 13.20
CA PHE A 811 32.79 6.47 12.44
C PHE A 811 32.33 5.44 11.38
N SER A 812 33.11 4.36 11.20
CA SER A 812 32.97 3.35 10.15
C SER A 812 31.64 2.60 10.16
N GLN A 813 30.94 2.55 11.31
CA GLN A 813 29.60 1.97 11.46
C GLN A 813 28.51 2.98 11.86
N ALA A 814 28.88 4.21 12.24
CA ALA A 814 27.92 5.25 12.64
C ALA A 814 27.24 5.94 11.44
N SER A 815 25.95 6.18 11.56
CA SER A 815 25.20 7.04 10.65
C SER A 815 25.65 8.50 10.74
N ILE A 816 25.40 9.27 9.68
CA ILE A 816 25.71 10.71 9.67
C ILE A 816 25.01 11.46 10.81
N GLU A 817 23.85 10.95 11.25
CA GLU A 817 23.06 11.49 12.33
C GLU A 817 23.67 11.24 13.71
N GLU A 818 24.21 10.04 13.96
CA GLU A 818 24.91 9.75 15.21
C GLU A 818 26.19 10.58 15.31
N ILE A 819 26.92 10.72 14.20
CA ILE A 819 28.09 11.60 14.12
C ILE A 819 27.70 13.05 14.41
N LYS A 820 26.55 13.52 13.90
CA LYS A 820 26.01 14.87 14.19
C LYS A 820 25.81 15.10 15.68
N VAL A 821 25.11 14.18 16.35
CA VAL A 821 24.81 14.27 17.80
C VAL A 821 26.10 14.26 18.61
N PHE A 822 27.05 13.40 18.23
CA PHE A 822 28.36 13.32 18.85
C PHE A 822 29.16 14.61 18.72
N LEU A 823 29.36 15.10 17.49
CA LEU A 823 30.10 16.33 17.25
C LEU A 823 29.43 17.54 17.92
N ARG A 824 28.09 17.60 17.94
CA ARG A 824 27.34 18.65 18.66
C ARG A 824 27.65 18.62 20.16
N GLY A 825 27.55 17.45 20.79
CA GLY A 825 27.81 17.27 22.22
C GLY A 825 29.25 17.65 22.58
N ILE A 826 30.22 17.18 21.80
CA ILE A 826 31.63 17.53 22.01
C ILE A 826 31.88 19.00 21.76
N ALA A 827 31.34 19.61 20.71
CA ALA A 827 31.58 21.03 20.41
C ALA A 827 30.99 21.97 21.49
N LEU A 828 29.92 21.58 22.18
CA LEU A 828 29.40 22.32 23.34
C LEU A 828 30.35 22.25 24.55
N ALA A 829 31.02 21.11 24.75
CA ALA A 829 31.98 20.91 25.82
C ALA A 829 33.36 21.51 25.50
N ASP A 830 33.93 21.16 24.34
CA ASP A 830 35.23 21.56 23.83
C ASP A 830 35.26 21.63 22.29
N LYS A 831 35.10 22.85 21.75
CA LYS A 831 35.14 23.16 20.31
C LYS A 831 36.43 22.72 19.64
N LYS A 832 37.58 22.85 20.31
CA LYS A 832 38.88 22.49 19.74
C LYS A 832 38.96 20.99 19.55
N LEU A 833 38.52 20.22 20.54
CA LEU A 833 38.47 18.76 20.44
C LEU A 833 37.55 18.30 19.31
N ALA A 834 36.40 18.93 19.13
CA ALA A 834 35.49 18.60 18.02
C ALA A 834 36.15 18.80 16.64
N LYS A 835 36.91 19.89 16.45
CA LYS A 835 37.72 20.12 15.24
C LYS A 835 38.79 19.05 15.03
N GLU A 836 39.49 18.66 16.10
CA GLU A 836 40.50 17.60 16.03
C GLU A 836 39.89 16.23 15.67
N ILE A 837 38.70 15.90 16.20
CA ILE A 837 37.98 14.66 15.86
C ILE A 837 37.58 14.66 14.38
N VAL A 838 37.05 15.77 13.85
CA VAL A 838 36.70 15.88 12.43
C VAL A 838 37.94 15.68 11.55
N ALA A 839 39.06 16.30 11.89
CA ALA A 839 40.31 16.13 11.14
C ALA A 839 40.80 14.67 11.13
N VAL A 840 40.70 13.96 12.27
CA VAL A 840 41.09 12.54 12.37
C VAL A 840 40.18 11.63 11.52
N HIS A 841 38.87 11.91 11.50
CA HIS A 841 37.87 11.09 10.80
C HIS A 841 37.46 11.62 9.43
N SER A 842 38.23 12.54 8.86
CA SER A 842 37.91 13.24 7.61
C SER A 842 37.55 12.28 6.48
N ASP A 843 38.35 11.23 6.24
CA ASP A 843 38.07 10.24 5.18
C ASP A 843 36.79 9.43 5.42
N THR A 844 36.48 9.12 6.68
CA THR A 844 35.24 8.40 7.01
C THR A 844 34.03 9.33 6.87
N LEU A 845 34.15 10.58 7.34
CA LEU A 845 33.12 11.60 7.19
C LEU A 845 32.85 11.90 5.72
N ARG A 846 33.90 11.98 4.89
CA ARG A 846 33.85 12.03 3.43
C ARG A 846 32.98 10.90 2.88
N GLN A 847 33.24 9.64 3.22
CA GLN A 847 32.42 8.51 2.78
C GLN A 847 30.96 8.61 3.24
N ARG A 848 30.71 9.06 4.47
CA ARG A 848 29.35 9.24 5.00
C ARG A 848 28.58 10.34 4.28
N LEU A 849 29.21 11.50 4.09
CA LEU A 849 28.64 12.61 3.35
C LEU A 849 28.40 12.22 1.88
N PHE A 850 29.27 11.42 1.26
CA PHE A 850 29.06 10.94 -0.10
C PHE A 850 27.77 10.11 -0.24
N ARG A 851 27.49 9.23 0.73
CA ARG A 851 26.28 8.39 0.74
C ARG A 851 25.02 9.10 1.24
N ALA A 852 25.16 10.14 2.05
CA ALA A 852 24.03 10.88 2.61
C ALA A 852 23.25 11.66 1.55
N SER A 853 21.95 11.75 1.73
CA SER A 853 21.06 12.60 0.94
C SER A 853 21.33 14.09 1.21
N ILE A 854 20.86 14.94 0.28
CA ILE A 854 20.91 16.40 0.41
C ILE A 854 20.25 16.87 1.73
N LYS A 855 19.14 16.23 2.11
CA LYS A 855 18.40 16.52 3.35
C LYS A 855 19.21 16.19 4.61
N GLU A 856 19.87 15.04 4.64
CA GLU A 856 20.71 14.61 5.76
C GLU A 856 21.94 15.51 5.93
N ILE A 857 22.62 15.83 4.83
CA ILE A 857 23.79 16.72 4.84
C ILE A 857 23.41 18.12 5.33
N ARG A 858 22.28 18.64 4.85
CA ARG A 858 21.74 19.91 5.33
C ARG A 858 21.53 19.89 6.84
N SER A 859 20.85 18.87 7.38
CA SER A 859 20.61 18.76 8.83
C SER A 859 21.92 18.68 9.61
N PHE A 860 22.88 17.90 9.10
CA PHE A 860 24.20 17.74 9.69
C PHE A 860 24.93 19.08 9.81
N LEU A 861 25.11 19.80 8.70
CA LEU A 861 25.86 21.05 8.69
C LEU A 861 25.14 22.16 9.45
N PHE A 862 23.81 22.22 9.40
CA PHE A 862 23.03 23.24 10.10
C PHE A 862 23.24 23.19 11.62
N ILE A 863 23.12 22.00 12.22
CA ILE A 863 23.25 21.82 13.67
C ILE A 863 24.67 22.13 14.14
N ILE A 864 25.68 21.72 13.36
CA ILE A 864 27.08 22.04 13.68
C ILE A 864 27.30 23.55 13.55
N THR A 865 26.77 24.21 12.52
CA THR A 865 26.90 25.66 12.31
C THR A 865 26.41 26.46 13.51
N PHE A 866 25.35 26.00 14.18
CA PHE A 866 24.78 26.66 15.35
C PHE A 866 25.70 26.60 16.58
N VAL A 867 26.35 25.46 16.81
CA VAL A 867 27.27 25.29 17.96
C VAL A 867 28.64 25.88 17.67
N ASP A 868 29.15 25.64 16.46
CA ASP A 868 30.43 26.10 15.97
C ASP A 868 30.39 26.30 14.43
N LYS A 869 30.14 27.54 14.02
CA LYS A 869 30.15 27.96 12.61
C LYS A 869 31.49 27.69 11.92
N GLU A 870 32.61 27.79 12.62
CA GLU A 870 33.91 27.53 12.02
C GLU A 870 34.10 26.04 11.76
N LEU A 871 33.72 25.17 12.71
CA LEU A 871 33.75 23.72 12.51
C LEU A 871 32.89 23.31 11.30
N ALA A 872 31.68 23.86 11.17
CA ALA A 872 30.81 23.57 10.02
C ALA A 872 31.42 24.04 8.69
N ARG A 873 32.05 25.21 8.68
CA ARG A 873 32.79 25.71 7.52
C ARG A 873 33.94 24.79 7.16
N ASP A 874 34.76 24.40 8.14
CA ASP A 874 35.93 23.55 7.92
C ASP A 874 35.51 22.18 7.32
N ILE A 875 34.45 21.56 7.85
CA ILE A 875 33.83 20.35 7.29
C ILE A 875 33.36 20.58 5.85
N ALA A 876 32.62 21.66 5.59
CA ALA A 876 32.04 21.94 4.29
C ALA A 876 33.13 22.20 3.23
N SER A 877 34.16 22.97 3.58
CA SER A 877 35.29 23.27 2.69
C SER A 877 36.14 22.02 2.41
N GLU A 878 36.44 21.21 3.43
CA GLU A 878 37.23 19.97 3.30
C GLU A 878 36.56 18.91 2.43
N HIS A 879 35.23 18.84 2.45
CA HIS A 879 34.43 17.90 1.65
C HIS A 879 33.68 18.59 0.49
N SER A 880 34.17 19.75 0.05
CA SER A 880 33.54 20.58 -0.97
C SER A 880 33.29 19.83 -2.28
N ASP A 881 34.20 18.95 -2.68
CA ASP A 881 34.09 18.13 -3.88
C ASP A 881 32.87 17.19 -3.85
N ILE A 882 32.57 16.59 -2.68
CA ILE A 882 31.38 15.75 -2.51
C ILE A 882 30.11 16.58 -2.55
N LEU A 883 30.10 17.72 -1.84
CA LEU A 883 28.93 18.59 -1.76
C LEU A 883 28.54 19.13 -3.14
N ARG A 884 29.55 19.42 -3.97
CA ARG A 884 29.43 19.79 -5.38
C ARG A 884 28.91 18.67 -6.27
N GLN A 885 29.29 17.41 -6.02
CA GLN A 885 28.83 16.26 -6.80
C GLN A 885 27.41 15.77 -6.46
N LYS A 886 26.72 16.39 -5.50
CA LYS A 886 25.36 15.97 -5.11
C LYS A 886 24.36 16.16 -6.24
N ASP A 887 23.67 15.08 -6.62
CA ASP A 887 22.71 15.11 -7.71
C ASP A 887 21.42 15.87 -7.33
N PHE A 888 21.17 17.00 -8.02
CA PHE A 888 19.95 17.80 -7.87
C PHE A 888 18.80 17.31 -8.75
N SER A 889 19.03 16.34 -9.65
CA SER A 889 18.03 15.92 -10.64
C SER A 889 16.77 15.34 -10.00
N GLN A 890 16.94 14.55 -8.94
CA GLN A 890 15.84 13.92 -8.18
C GLN A 890 15.35 14.75 -6.99
N ALA A 891 16.09 15.79 -6.58
CA ALA A 891 15.72 16.63 -5.46
C ALA A 891 14.58 17.59 -5.81
N SER A 892 13.71 17.87 -4.84
CA SER A 892 12.71 18.94 -4.94
C SER A 892 13.37 20.31 -4.87
N ILE A 893 12.68 21.33 -5.38
CA ILE A 893 13.17 22.72 -5.34
C ILE A 893 13.36 23.20 -3.90
N GLU A 894 12.49 22.79 -2.99
CA GLU A 894 12.60 23.09 -1.57
C GLU A 894 13.84 22.46 -0.93
N GLU A 895 14.15 21.20 -1.25
CA GLU A 895 15.37 20.53 -0.75
C GLU A 895 16.64 21.23 -1.26
N ILE A 896 16.65 21.62 -2.54
CA ILE A 896 17.75 22.37 -3.14
C ILE A 896 17.92 23.73 -2.46
N ARG A 897 16.82 24.48 -2.24
CA ARG A 897 16.83 25.77 -1.54
C ARG A 897 17.49 25.64 -0.18
N ASN A 898 16.94 24.74 0.64
CA ASN A 898 17.36 24.59 2.02
C ASN A 898 18.82 24.11 2.11
N PHE A 899 19.28 23.28 1.17
CA PHE A 899 20.67 22.86 1.10
C PHE A 899 21.62 24.01 0.78
N LEU A 900 21.37 24.76 -0.31
CA LEU A 900 22.21 25.88 -0.71
C LEU A 900 22.28 26.97 0.36
N GLN A 901 21.18 27.22 1.07
CA GLN A 901 21.12 28.20 2.15
C GLN A 901 22.01 27.79 3.34
N VAL A 902 21.97 26.53 3.77
CA VAL A 902 22.81 26.03 4.87
C VAL A 902 24.28 26.05 4.48
N ILE A 903 24.62 25.64 3.24
CA ILE A 903 25.99 25.78 2.75
C ILE A 903 26.38 27.26 2.77
N ALA A 904 25.52 28.18 2.32
CA ALA A 904 25.85 29.61 2.29
C ALA A 904 26.02 30.22 3.69
N TRP A 905 25.34 29.70 4.71
CA TRP A 905 25.54 30.08 6.11
C TRP A 905 26.90 29.66 6.65
N ALA A 906 27.38 28.47 6.26
CA ALA A 906 28.69 27.97 6.64
C ALA A 906 29.82 28.58 5.78
N ASP A 907 29.69 28.49 4.46
CA ASP A 907 30.61 28.96 3.42
C ASP A 907 29.84 29.46 2.16
N LYS A 908 29.68 30.79 2.07
CA LYS A 908 29.02 31.46 0.93
C LYS A 908 29.72 31.20 -0.41
N ARG A 909 31.05 31.05 -0.43
CA ARG A 909 31.79 30.78 -1.66
C ARG A 909 31.49 29.39 -2.18
N LEU A 910 31.46 28.39 -1.30
CA LEU A 910 31.14 27.03 -1.69
C LEU A 910 29.71 26.90 -2.20
N ALA A 911 28.74 27.57 -1.56
CA ALA A 911 27.34 27.57 -2.03
C ALA A 911 27.22 28.11 -3.46
N ARG A 912 27.96 29.17 -3.79
CA ARG A 912 28.07 29.73 -5.14
C ARG A 912 28.63 28.71 -6.13
N GLU A 913 29.71 28.02 -5.76
CA GLU A 913 30.35 27.01 -6.62
C GLU A 913 29.39 25.84 -6.90
N ILE A 914 28.70 25.32 -5.88
CA ILE A 914 27.67 24.28 -6.04
C ILE A 914 26.54 24.75 -6.97
N ALA A 915 25.99 25.94 -6.73
CA ALA A 915 24.91 26.48 -7.58
C ALA A 915 25.36 26.65 -9.04
N SER A 916 26.62 27.02 -9.26
CA SER A 916 27.20 27.18 -10.61
C SER A 916 27.39 25.84 -11.32
N GLU A 917 27.84 24.80 -10.61
CA GLU A 917 28.03 23.47 -11.17
C GLU A 917 26.69 22.80 -11.56
N HIS A 918 25.63 23.06 -10.79
CA HIS A 918 24.28 22.52 -11.05
C HIS A 918 23.39 23.43 -11.91
N ILE A 919 23.98 24.42 -12.57
CA ILE A 919 23.24 25.47 -13.30
C ILE A 919 22.19 24.91 -14.27
N ASN A 920 22.51 23.85 -15.02
CA ASN A 920 21.59 23.26 -16.00
C ASN A 920 20.40 22.57 -15.33
N THR A 921 20.64 21.86 -14.22
CA THR A 921 19.57 21.22 -13.43
C THR A 921 18.67 22.28 -12.79
N LEU A 922 19.25 23.34 -12.24
CA LEU A 922 18.50 24.48 -11.68
C LEU A 922 17.63 25.16 -12.76
N ARG A 923 18.18 25.38 -13.97
CA ARG A 923 17.44 25.90 -15.14
C ARG A 923 16.28 24.99 -15.55
N GLN A 924 16.50 23.68 -15.63
CA GLN A 924 15.46 22.71 -15.96
C GLN A 924 14.34 22.70 -14.92
N LYS A 925 14.70 22.65 -13.62
CA LYS A 925 13.74 22.70 -12.51
C LYS A 925 12.93 23.99 -12.55
N LEU A 926 13.57 25.13 -12.77
CA LEU A 926 12.91 26.43 -12.90
C LEU A 926 11.91 26.50 -14.07
N SER A 927 12.19 25.78 -15.17
CA SER A 927 11.30 25.71 -16.33
C SER A 927 10.02 24.90 -16.05
N GLN A 928 10.11 23.89 -15.19
CA GLN A 928 8.98 23.01 -14.83
C GLN A 928 8.23 23.48 -13.57
N ALA A 929 8.84 24.37 -12.79
CA ALA A 929 8.34 24.86 -11.52
C ALA A 929 7.09 25.75 -11.62
N ASN A 930 6.27 25.71 -10.58
CA ASN A 930 5.22 26.71 -10.37
C ASN A 930 5.78 28.03 -9.79
N ILE A 931 4.94 29.05 -9.70
CA ILE A 931 5.31 30.41 -9.28
C ILE A 931 5.97 30.44 -7.89
N LYS A 932 5.43 29.68 -6.92
CA LYS A 932 5.98 29.57 -5.56
C LYS A 932 7.34 28.88 -5.54
N GLU A 933 7.47 27.81 -6.31
CA GLU A 933 8.74 27.08 -6.44
C GLU A 933 9.81 27.92 -7.13
N ILE A 934 9.46 28.70 -8.16
CA ILE A 934 10.41 29.62 -8.81
C ILE A 934 10.93 30.67 -7.84
N ARG A 935 10.04 31.26 -7.04
CA ARG A 935 10.39 32.19 -5.96
C ARG A 935 11.41 31.55 -5.02
N ASP A 936 11.10 30.37 -4.51
CA ASP A 936 11.92 29.65 -3.54
C ASP A 936 13.32 29.31 -4.11
N LEU A 937 13.38 28.93 -5.38
CA LEU A 937 14.63 28.59 -6.07
C LEU A 937 15.50 29.83 -6.33
N LEU A 938 14.92 30.90 -6.89
CA LEU A 938 15.66 32.13 -7.19
C LEU A 938 16.17 32.80 -5.91
N TRP A 939 15.40 32.76 -4.84
CA TRP A 939 15.82 33.28 -3.54
C TRP A 939 17.00 32.49 -2.96
N ALA A 940 16.99 31.16 -3.07
CA ALA A 940 18.13 30.33 -2.65
C ALA A 940 19.41 30.67 -3.40
N ILE A 941 19.29 30.84 -4.73
CA ILE A 941 20.42 31.13 -5.59
C ILE A 941 20.92 32.55 -5.34
N ASP A 942 20.05 33.53 -5.15
CA ASP A 942 20.45 34.91 -4.82
C ASP A 942 21.21 34.97 -3.48
N PHE A 943 20.74 34.20 -2.50
CA PHE A 943 21.41 34.08 -1.20
C PHE A 943 22.86 33.56 -1.32
N ALA A 944 23.10 32.63 -2.26
CA ALA A 944 24.44 32.14 -2.58
C ALA A 944 25.23 33.10 -3.50
N ASP A 945 24.66 33.49 -4.64
CA ASP A 945 25.19 34.38 -5.66
C ASP A 945 24.07 35.12 -6.44
N LYS A 946 23.99 36.43 -6.18
CA LYS A 946 23.07 37.37 -6.83
C LYS A 946 23.24 37.46 -8.36
N GLU A 947 24.47 37.45 -8.87
CA GLU A 947 24.71 37.54 -10.32
C GLU A 947 24.33 36.23 -11.01
N LEU A 948 24.51 35.09 -10.36
CA LEU A 948 24.04 33.80 -10.86
C LEU A 948 22.50 33.74 -10.92
N ALA A 949 21.82 34.19 -9.87
CA ALA A 949 20.35 34.28 -9.84
C ALA A 949 19.83 35.18 -10.96
N ARG A 950 20.49 36.32 -11.18
CA ARG A 950 20.19 37.24 -12.29
C ARG A 950 20.39 36.58 -13.65
N HIS A 951 21.49 35.87 -13.85
CA HIS A 951 21.78 35.20 -15.12
C HIS A 951 20.71 34.16 -15.46
N ILE A 952 20.36 33.29 -14.50
CA ILE A 952 19.31 32.26 -14.66
C ILE A 952 17.97 32.89 -14.99
N ALA A 953 17.58 33.94 -14.25
CA ALA A 953 16.33 34.64 -14.47
C ALA A 953 16.28 35.29 -15.86
N SER A 954 17.36 35.91 -16.32
CA SER A 954 17.43 36.59 -17.62
C SER A 954 17.32 35.62 -18.80
N GLU A 955 17.98 34.47 -18.76
CA GLU A 955 17.92 33.45 -19.81
C GLU A 955 16.54 32.78 -19.91
N HIS A 956 15.83 32.65 -18.79
CA HIS A 956 14.49 32.08 -18.75
C HIS A 956 13.41 33.16 -18.80
N SER A 957 13.76 34.38 -19.22
CA SER A 957 12.86 35.53 -19.22
C SER A 957 11.57 35.26 -19.98
N ASP A 958 11.62 34.56 -21.12
CA ASP A 958 10.44 34.20 -21.90
C ASP A 958 9.50 33.25 -21.15
N ILE A 959 10.05 32.23 -20.49
CA ILE A 959 9.28 31.28 -19.66
C ILE A 959 8.66 31.99 -18.45
N LEU A 960 9.43 32.85 -17.78
CA LEU A 960 8.98 33.63 -16.62
C LEU A 960 7.89 34.64 -16.99
N LYS A 961 7.99 35.27 -18.17
CA LYS A 961 6.94 36.15 -18.73
C LYS A 961 5.68 35.41 -19.12
N GLN A 962 5.77 34.15 -19.55
CA GLN A 962 4.63 33.36 -20.01
C GLN A 962 3.93 32.57 -18.88
N ARG A 963 4.34 32.74 -17.62
CA ARG A 963 3.69 32.06 -16.49
C ARG A 963 2.23 32.45 -16.35
N ASP A 964 1.37 31.46 -16.12
CA ASP A 964 -0.05 31.67 -15.92
C ASP A 964 -0.35 32.07 -14.47
N PHE A 965 -0.89 33.27 -14.28
CA PHE A 965 -1.32 33.81 -13.00
C PHE A 965 -2.79 33.51 -12.67
N SER A 966 -3.52 32.79 -13.53
CA SER A 966 -4.96 32.55 -13.38
C SER A 966 -5.30 31.80 -12.08
N GLN A 967 -4.45 30.85 -11.66
CA GLN A 967 -4.66 30.00 -10.48
C GLN A 967 -3.97 30.51 -9.20
N ALA A 968 -3.02 31.44 -9.29
CA ALA A 968 -2.31 31.98 -8.13
C ALA A 968 -3.10 33.11 -7.43
N ASN A 969 -2.93 33.25 -6.12
CA ASN A 969 -3.49 34.38 -5.37
C ASN A 969 -2.57 35.63 -5.46
N ILE A 970 -3.03 36.79 -4.99
CA ILE A 970 -2.27 38.04 -5.17
C ILE A 970 -0.95 38.03 -4.37
N GLU A 971 -0.92 37.40 -3.20
CA GLU A 971 0.25 37.30 -2.33
C GLU A 971 1.36 36.45 -2.99
N GLU A 972 1.00 35.28 -3.51
CA GLU A 972 1.90 34.39 -4.25
C GLU A 972 2.51 35.07 -5.48
N ILE A 973 1.71 35.87 -6.20
CA ILE A 973 2.19 36.63 -7.35
C ILE A 973 3.11 37.78 -6.89
N GLY A 974 2.78 38.44 -5.78
CA GLY A 974 3.60 39.50 -5.19
C GLY A 974 4.98 39.01 -4.80
N ASP A 975 5.01 37.92 -4.05
CA ASP A 975 6.24 37.24 -3.64
C ASP A 975 7.10 36.82 -4.84
N PHE A 976 6.49 36.24 -5.88
CA PHE A 976 7.20 35.86 -7.09
C PHE A 976 7.82 37.07 -7.81
N LEU A 977 7.04 38.14 -7.98
CA LEU A 977 7.52 39.37 -8.61
C LEU A 977 8.63 40.02 -7.77
N TRP A 978 8.53 39.95 -6.44
CA TRP A 978 9.56 40.41 -5.52
C TRP A 978 10.88 39.65 -5.72
N SER A 979 10.85 38.31 -5.70
CA SER A 979 12.04 37.49 -5.91
C SER A 979 12.68 37.72 -7.29
N ILE A 980 11.88 37.89 -8.35
CA ILE A 980 12.42 38.26 -9.66
C ILE A 980 13.01 39.65 -9.62
N ALA A 981 12.41 40.62 -8.92
CA ALA A 981 12.92 41.98 -8.88
C ALA A 981 14.27 42.08 -8.14
N TRP A 982 14.49 41.22 -7.15
CA TRP A 982 15.78 41.08 -6.46
C TRP A 982 16.88 40.55 -7.39
N ALA A 983 16.56 39.57 -8.23
CA ALA A 983 17.48 39.00 -9.21
C ALA A 983 17.66 39.93 -10.44
N ASP A 984 16.57 40.30 -11.11
CA ASP A 984 16.50 41.19 -12.27
C ASP A 984 15.25 42.09 -12.23
N LYS A 985 15.44 43.31 -11.72
CA LYS A 985 14.40 44.36 -11.66
C LYS A 985 13.79 44.71 -13.01
N LYS A 986 14.54 44.62 -14.12
CA LYS A 986 14.03 44.94 -15.45
C LYS A 986 13.08 43.83 -15.92
N LEU A 987 13.45 42.58 -15.71
CA LEU A 987 12.59 41.43 -16.03
C LEU A 987 11.28 41.47 -15.23
N ALA A 988 11.33 41.77 -13.93
CA ALA A 988 10.12 41.90 -13.11
C ALA A 988 9.15 42.97 -13.68
N LYS A 989 9.66 44.12 -14.14
CA LYS A 989 8.85 45.15 -14.82
C LYS A 989 8.20 44.64 -16.11
N GLU A 990 8.94 43.87 -16.89
CA GLU A 990 8.44 43.30 -18.15
C GLU A 990 7.32 42.28 -17.88
N ILE A 991 7.46 41.42 -16.87
CA ILE A 991 6.42 40.45 -16.46
C ILE A 991 5.13 41.19 -16.02
N ILE A 992 5.26 42.24 -15.21
CA ILE A 992 4.13 43.09 -14.80
C ILE A 992 3.41 43.70 -16.02
N SER A 993 4.18 44.16 -17.01
CA SER A 993 3.63 44.73 -18.24
C SER A 993 2.82 43.70 -19.04
N VAL A 994 3.36 42.49 -19.20
CA VAL A 994 2.69 41.36 -19.91
C VAL A 994 1.39 40.96 -19.21
N HIS A 995 1.40 40.84 -17.88
CA HIS A 995 0.25 40.36 -17.10
C HIS A 995 -0.67 41.45 -16.56
N LYS A 996 -0.47 42.71 -16.97
CA LYS A 996 -1.16 43.91 -16.43
C LYS A 996 -2.67 43.76 -16.29
N LYS A 997 -3.33 43.13 -17.27
CA LYS A 997 -4.79 42.92 -17.24
C LYS A 997 -5.22 41.93 -16.17
N ILE A 998 -4.51 40.81 -16.02
CA ILE A 998 -4.78 39.76 -15.03
C ILE A 998 -4.49 40.28 -13.61
N LEU A 999 -3.35 40.96 -13.43
CA LEU A 999 -2.97 41.55 -12.14
C LEU A 999 -4.01 42.57 -11.65
N LYS A 1000 -4.48 43.47 -12.53
CA LYS A 1000 -5.55 44.41 -12.19
C LYS A 1000 -6.84 43.72 -11.80
N LYS A 1001 -7.24 42.69 -12.55
CA LYS A 1001 -8.44 41.90 -12.26
C LYS A 1001 -8.33 41.22 -10.88
N LYS A 1002 -7.24 40.51 -10.62
CA LYS A 1002 -6.96 39.83 -9.33
C LYS A 1002 -6.95 40.81 -8.16
N LEU A 1003 -6.35 41.99 -8.34
CA LEU A 1003 -6.30 43.04 -7.32
C LEU A 1003 -7.69 43.64 -7.00
N CYS A 1004 -8.60 43.70 -8.00
CA CYS A 1004 -9.99 44.11 -7.80
C CYS A 1004 -10.85 43.01 -7.15
N GLU A 1005 -10.53 41.75 -7.39
CA GLU A 1005 -11.24 40.58 -6.86
C GLU A 1005 -10.77 40.18 -5.44
N GLU A 1006 -9.57 40.61 -5.03
CA GLU A 1006 -8.99 40.33 -3.72
C GLU A 1006 -9.78 41.05 -2.59
N ARG A 1007 -10.21 40.27 -1.60
CA ARG A 1007 -10.98 40.74 -0.45
C ARG A 1007 -10.13 40.97 0.78
N ASP A 1008 -8.92 40.40 0.83
CA ASP A 1008 -7.96 40.67 1.88
C ASP A 1008 -7.24 42.00 1.61
N TYR A 1009 -7.57 43.01 2.44
CA TYR A 1009 -6.99 44.35 2.33
C TYR A 1009 -5.48 44.36 2.64
N ILE A 1010 -4.99 43.50 3.53
CA ILE A 1010 -3.57 43.42 3.89
C ILE A 1010 -2.79 42.82 2.72
N ALA A 1011 -3.24 41.70 2.16
CA ALA A 1011 -2.58 41.07 1.02
C ALA A 1011 -2.52 42.03 -0.19
N ARG A 1012 -3.58 42.81 -0.41
CA ARG A 1012 -3.64 43.83 -1.46
C ARG A 1012 -2.64 44.97 -1.23
N ASP A 1013 -2.55 45.51 -0.03
CA ASP A 1013 -1.61 46.60 0.28
C ASP A 1013 -0.15 46.13 0.19
N VAL A 1014 0.15 44.93 0.72
CA VAL A 1014 1.49 44.31 0.63
C VAL A 1014 1.90 44.13 -0.84
N PHE A 1015 1.00 43.64 -1.69
CA PHE A 1015 1.29 43.48 -3.13
C PHE A 1015 1.60 44.82 -3.82
N ILE A 1016 0.81 45.87 -3.53
CA ILE A 1016 1.01 47.21 -4.09
C ILE A 1016 2.33 47.81 -3.59
N GLU A 1017 2.67 47.60 -2.33
CA GLU A 1017 3.94 48.01 -1.74
C GLU A 1017 5.11 47.30 -2.41
N VAL A 1018 5.04 45.98 -2.59
CA VAL A 1018 6.07 45.20 -3.28
C VAL A 1018 6.34 45.76 -4.68
N ILE A 1019 5.28 46.01 -5.46
CA ILE A 1019 5.43 46.57 -6.81
C ILE A 1019 6.01 47.98 -6.77
N ASN A 1020 5.45 48.89 -5.98
CA ASN A 1020 5.86 50.30 -5.98
C ASN A 1020 7.27 50.50 -5.43
N THR A 1021 7.64 49.76 -4.39
CA THR A 1021 8.92 49.88 -3.70
C THR A 1021 10.04 49.21 -4.50
N TYR A 1022 9.84 47.96 -4.93
CA TYR A 1022 10.93 47.16 -5.49
C TYR A 1022 10.97 47.15 -7.01
N ILE A 1023 9.84 47.38 -7.68
CA ILE A 1023 9.67 47.10 -9.11
C ILE A 1023 9.40 48.37 -9.92
N ASP A 1024 8.19 48.93 -9.87
CA ASP A 1024 7.76 50.11 -10.61
C ASP A 1024 7.04 51.13 -9.70
N PRO A 1025 7.70 52.24 -9.32
CA PRO A 1025 7.12 53.28 -8.47
C PRO A 1025 5.91 54.02 -9.07
N ARG A 1026 5.62 53.81 -10.37
CA ARG A 1026 4.52 54.46 -11.10
C ARG A 1026 3.31 53.54 -11.26
N TRP A 1027 3.29 52.38 -10.61
CA TRP A 1027 2.16 51.47 -10.68
C TRP A 1027 0.93 52.08 -9.96
N PRO A 1028 -0.27 52.06 -10.56
CA PRO A 1028 -1.45 52.68 -9.96
C PRO A 1028 -1.77 52.04 -8.60
N ARG A 1029 -2.04 52.88 -7.57
CA ARG A 1029 -2.56 52.42 -6.27
C ARG A 1029 -4.06 52.03 -6.33
N GLY A 1030 -4.71 52.23 -7.49
CA GLY A 1030 -6.13 51.99 -7.74
C GLY A 1030 -6.37 51.34 -9.09
#